data_AF-A0A0T7GDK7-F1
#
_entry.id   AF-A0A0T7GDK7-F1
#
_cell.length_a   1.000
_cell.length_b   1.000
_cell.length_c   1.000
_cell.angle_alpha   90.00
_cell.angle_beta   90.00
_cell.angle_gamma   90.00
#
_symmetry.space_group_name_H-M   'P 1'
#
loop_
_entity.id
_entity.type
_entity.pdbx_description
1 polymer ?
#
loop_
_entity_poly.entity_id
_entity_poly.type
_entity_poly.pdbx_seq_one_letter_code
_entity_poly.pdbx_strand_id
1 'polypeptide(L)'
;MGMVNATEMSAGVKSLLNLRSSKGTVVASLIFIIALSLVVSTGTWDGFGKRFLGFFPILIGLFVLGMSQFIRVKAAAMLSGLAHWLTKRGAFASNPEQEAPKFALIRIAFGLFMIERAFWILAYLGPSDWGQPAVWLTAMTGLLCGVLVTFGLFTQYALVYLIVFQWQIGDALLSTYTLGNYIAAMLSVLLIFANAGANFSLDRFLMKRGTLAGRAISAFYYDNGLPSESGLQLAKLMTLACYWCVCLYSLSIHLAEPAWMSGSAGPMLLTNNFMSRYSTEFSWLLSQGPIPVFLARLSLWAMLPWYLLLLPFVLLGGVFRKYVIVWGLLFFALSLFVLQLGWLAQFEFLFLAALFWTTTFIKGANRLQVAYDDRCNLCDRTVRFVKAVDLFKRVHLKPLSKNIPWLLEAGIDPDDAQKDLYAVDASNGKAVKGYEFYMLLSKHVFLLLPLHPLLIIGRYLGGPAVYRFVAERRTRMFGVCQIPTPKPEYTLLQTGQMVHKDIVPGDPISTVFCHVMILLTCYVISLPLPYVVKNPPKVLGKIQRSVAMPTNAAGIYGVGPINVFNATDLRMAENWFTLSKKTEDGLEQLLPIFSEDGKRLEAHRSDRVYYGHTVPFRRGVIGKEGCQFEAFRKKVSYLVESEHLNGDTLIYRQYLEPLPSVDLLLRGQYMASERRLVCEVTF
;
A
#
# COMPACT_ATOMS: atom_id res chain seq x y z
N MET A 1 -41.50 -22.92 29.98
CA MET A 1 -41.39 -22.31 28.64
C MET A 1 -42.21 -21.04 28.63
N GLY A 2 -41.57 -19.89 28.84
CA GLY A 2 -42.24 -18.58 28.73
C GLY A 2 -42.28 -18.16 27.26
N MET A 3 -43.47 -17.95 26.71
CA MET A 3 -43.65 -17.35 25.39
C MET A 3 -43.19 -15.88 25.45
N VAL A 4 -42.03 -15.60 24.87
CA VAL A 4 -41.58 -14.22 24.64
C VAL A 4 -42.49 -13.60 23.59
N ASN A 5 -43.10 -12.47 23.93
CA ASN A 5 -44.11 -11.80 23.13
C ASN A 5 -43.50 -11.25 21.83
N ALA A 6 -43.95 -11.73 20.67
CA ALA A 6 -43.44 -11.35 19.35
C ALA A 6 -43.52 -9.84 19.05
N THR A 7 -44.34 -9.11 19.81
CA THR A 7 -44.51 -7.66 19.74
C THR A 7 -43.32 -6.88 20.32
N GLU A 8 -42.64 -7.38 21.35
CA GLU A 8 -41.46 -6.70 21.93
C GLU A 8 -40.22 -6.80 21.03
N MET A 9 -40.05 -7.92 20.30
CA MET A 9 -38.99 -8.06 19.30
C MET A 9 -39.16 -7.07 18.13
N SER A 10 -40.40 -6.81 17.71
CA SER A 10 -40.69 -5.88 16.60
C SER A 10 -40.37 -4.42 16.96
N ALA A 11 -40.65 -4.01 18.21
CA ALA A 11 -40.37 -2.65 18.69
C ALA A 11 -38.85 -2.38 18.85
N GLY A 12 -38.10 -3.35 19.38
CA GLY A 12 -36.64 -3.26 19.52
C GLY A 12 -35.91 -3.16 18.17
N VAL A 13 -36.39 -3.92 17.17
CA VAL A 13 -35.83 -3.90 15.80
C VAL A 13 -36.11 -2.56 15.10
N LYS A 14 -37.30 -1.97 15.26
CA LYS A 14 -37.62 -0.64 14.70
C LYS A 14 -36.78 0.50 15.30
N SER A 15 -36.53 0.46 16.62
CA SER A 15 -35.71 1.46 17.31
C SER A 15 -34.24 1.43 16.85
N LEU A 16 -33.65 0.22 16.75
CA LEU A 16 -32.27 0.03 16.28
C LEU A 16 -32.09 0.38 14.79
N LEU A 17 -33.09 0.12 13.95
CA LEU A 17 -33.07 0.48 12.53
C LEU A 17 -33.12 1.99 12.30
N ASN A 18 -33.87 2.74 13.11
CA ASN A 18 -33.96 4.21 13.00
C ASN A 18 -32.67 4.92 13.45
N LEU A 19 -32.01 4.46 14.51
CA LEU A 19 -30.78 5.09 15.01
C LEU A 19 -29.55 4.84 14.12
N ARG A 20 -29.53 3.73 13.36
CA ARG A 20 -28.41 3.38 12.48
C ARG A 20 -28.44 4.15 11.15
N SER A 21 -29.64 4.51 10.70
CA SER A 21 -29.93 5.20 9.44
C SER A 21 -29.36 6.64 9.36
N SER A 22 -29.25 7.36 10.47
CA SER A 22 -28.86 8.78 10.46
C SER A 22 -27.34 9.04 10.54
N LYS A 23 -26.54 8.08 11.03
CA LYS A 23 -25.12 8.30 11.32
C LYS A 23 -24.27 8.54 10.07
N GLY A 24 -24.50 7.77 8.99
CA GLY A 24 -23.73 7.89 7.75
C GLY A 24 -23.88 9.25 7.08
N THR A 25 -25.11 9.75 6.96
CA THR A 25 -25.42 11.06 6.36
C THR A 25 -24.83 12.20 7.19
N VAL A 26 -24.97 12.16 8.52
CA VAL A 26 -24.42 13.19 9.41
C VAL A 26 -22.89 13.24 9.34
N VAL A 27 -22.24 12.08 9.35
CA VAL A 27 -20.77 11.99 9.25
C VAL A 27 -20.27 12.49 7.89
N ALA A 28 -20.90 12.07 6.79
CA ALA A 28 -20.51 12.52 5.45
C ALA A 28 -20.69 14.04 5.27
N SER A 29 -21.81 14.60 5.73
CA SER A 29 -22.06 16.05 5.70
C SER A 29 -21.09 16.84 6.57
N LEU A 30 -20.74 16.33 7.76
CA LEU A 30 -19.77 16.97 8.64
C LEU A 30 -18.36 16.97 8.00
N ILE A 31 -17.94 15.83 7.44
CA ILE A 31 -16.66 15.73 6.71
C ILE A 31 -16.65 16.71 5.54
N PHE A 32 -17.75 16.83 4.79
CA PHE A 32 -17.86 17.78 3.70
C PHE A 32 -17.70 19.23 4.17
N ILE A 33 -18.41 19.64 5.23
CA ILE A 33 -18.35 21.00 5.78
C ILE A 33 -16.93 21.33 6.27
N ILE A 34 -16.28 20.38 6.94
CA ILE A 34 -14.90 20.55 7.41
C ILE A 34 -13.94 20.67 6.23
N ALA A 35 -14.05 19.78 5.24
CA ALA A 35 -13.21 19.81 4.04
C ALA A 35 -13.37 21.13 3.28
N LEU A 36 -14.61 21.59 3.08
CA LEU A 36 -14.90 22.83 2.37
C LEU A 36 -14.36 24.05 3.13
N SER A 37 -14.58 24.11 4.45
CA SER A 37 -14.02 25.16 5.31
C SER A 37 -12.50 25.22 5.23
N LEU A 38 -11.83 24.06 5.19
CA LEU A 38 -10.37 23.98 5.05
C LEU A 38 -9.89 24.46 3.68
N VAL A 39 -10.57 24.10 2.58
CA VAL A 39 -10.25 24.62 1.23
C VAL A 39 -10.37 26.13 1.17
N VAL A 40 -11.42 26.71 1.78
CA VAL A 40 -11.61 28.16 1.85
C VAL A 40 -10.48 28.81 2.64
N SER A 41 -10.14 28.25 3.82
CA SER A 41 -9.10 28.82 4.68
C SER A 41 -7.69 28.78 4.11
N THR A 42 -7.41 27.83 3.21
CA THR A 42 -6.07 27.63 2.61
C THR A 42 -5.90 28.35 1.27
N GLY A 43 -6.96 28.98 0.74
CA GLY A 43 -6.92 29.68 -0.55
C GLY A 43 -6.79 28.77 -1.77
N THR A 44 -6.89 27.44 -1.60
CA THR A 44 -6.66 26.47 -2.70
C THR A 44 -7.95 26.15 -3.48
N TRP A 45 -8.84 27.12 -3.66
CA TRP A 45 -10.22 26.91 -4.12
C TRP A 45 -10.33 26.37 -5.56
N ASP A 46 -9.54 26.88 -6.50
CA ASP A 46 -9.76 26.70 -7.94
C ASP A 46 -9.63 25.24 -8.43
N GLY A 47 -8.77 24.45 -7.78
CA GLY A 47 -8.57 23.03 -8.09
C GLY A 47 -9.42 22.11 -7.22
N PHE A 48 -9.35 22.28 -5.90
CA PHE A 48 -9.95 21.33 -4.95
C PHE A 48 -11.46 21.53 -4.78
N GLY A 49 -11.94 22.77 -4.89
CA GLY A 49 -13.37 23.06 -4.85
C GLY A 49 -14.13 22.25 -5.90
N LYS A 50 -13.59 22.16 -7.13
CA LYS A 50 -14.19 21.36 -8.22
C LYS A 50 -14.24 19.86 -7.92
N ARG A 51 -13.17 19.30 -7.32
CA ARG A 51 -13.15 17.88 -6.91
C ARG A 51 -14.20 17.60 -5.85
N PHE A 52 -14.25 18.40 -4.79
CA PHE A 52 -15.19 18.18 -3.69
C PHE A 52 -16.65 18.40 -4.09
N LEU A 53 -16.92 19.42 -4.90
CA LEU A 53 -18.27 19.66 -5.43
C LEU A 53 -18.71 18.56 -6.40
N GLY A 54 -17.79 17.87 -7.09
CA GLY A 54 -18.13 16.69 -7.90
C GLY A 54 -18.35 15.44 -7.05
N PHE A 55 -17.72 15.36 -5.88
CA PHE A 55 -17.70 14.18 -5.02
C PHE A 55 -18.84 14.13 -4.02
N PHE A 56 -18.92 15.13 -3.14
CA PHE A 56 -19.81 15.08 -1.98
C PHE A 56 -21.29 15.17 -2.34
N PRO A 57 -21.75 16.00 -3.29
CA PRO A 57 -23.15 16.03 -3.68
C PRO A 57 -23.65 14.67 -4.20
N ILE A 58 -22.86 13.96 -4.99
CA ILE A 58 -23.22 12.61 -5.48
C ILE A 58 -23.27 11.63 -4.31
N LEU A 59 -22.25 11.63 -3.44
CA LEU A 59 -22.19 10.76 -2.27
C LEU A 59 -23.37 11.01 -1.31
N ILE A 60 -23.65 12.27 -0.97
CA ILE A 60 -24.78 12.68 -0.12
C ILE A 60 -26.10 12.27 -0.77
N GLY A 61 -26.28 12.53 -2.07
CA GLY A 61 -27.45 12.09 -2.82
C GLY A 61 -27.68 10.58 -2.74
N LEU A 62 -26.62 9.77 -2.86
CA LEU A 62 -26.70 8.32 -2.71
C LEU A 62 -27.00 7.87 -1.27
N PHE A 63 -26.51 8.58 -0.25
CA PHE A 63 -26.91 8.31 1.14
C PHE A 63 -28.39 8.65 1.40
N VAL A 64 -28.88 9.77 0.84
CA VAL A 64 -30.28 10.19 0.93
C VAL A 64 -31.20 9.20 0.20
N LEU A 65 -30.87 8.80 -1.04
CA LEU A 65 -31.57 7.73 -1.75
C LEU A 65 -31.51 6.42 -0.97
N GLY A 66 -30.34 6.16 -0.39
CA GLY A 66 -30.11 5.10 0.54
C GLY A 66 -31.02 5.16 1.76
N MET A 67 -31.68 6.26 2.15
CA MET A 67 -32.62 6.25 3.28
C MET A 67 -33.90 5.44 3.02
N SER A 68 -34.25 5.20 1.75
CA SER A 68 -35.37 4.34 1.40
C SER A 68 -35.06 2.87 1.71
N GLN A 69 -35.86 2.25 2.58
CA GLN A 69 -35.72 0.84 2.96
C GLN A 69 -35.74 -0.09 1.74
N PHE A 70 -36.62 0.17 0.78
CA PHE A 70 -36.72 -0.61 -0.47
C PHE A 70 -35.42 -0.57 -1.26
N ILE A 71 -34.81 0.61 -1.39
CA ILE A 71 -33.55 0.80 -2.10
C ILE A 71 -32.42 0.07 -1.36
N ARG A 72 -32.32 0.21 -0.02
CA ARG A 72 -31.28 -0.48 0.79
C ARG A 72 -31.33 -1.98 0.63
N VAL A 73 -32.53 -2.58 0.73
CA VAL A 73 -32.71 -4.03 0.66
C VAL A 73 -32.36 -4.54 -0.73
N LYS A 74 -32.86 -3.88 -1.79
CA LYS A 74 -32.54 -4.26 -3.18
C LYS A 74 -31.06 -4.13 -3.50
N ALA A 75 -30.44 -3.02 -3.10
CA ALA A 75 -29.01 -2.79 -3.31
C ALA A 75 -28.17 -3.86 -2.60
N ALA A 76 -28.45 -4.12 -1.32
CA ALA A 76 -27.74 -5.15 -0.55
C ALA A 76 -27.87 -6.54 -1.18
N ALA A 77 -29.07 -6.92 -1.65
CA ALA A 77 -29.29 -8.20 -2.32
C ALA A 77 -28.53 -8.30 -3.65
N MET A 78 -28.60 -7.27 -4.49
CA MET A 78 -27.89 -7.24 -5.79
C MET A 78 -26.38 -7.32 -5.61
N LEU A 79 -25.85 -6.52 -4.68
CA LEU A 79 -24.42 -6.44 -4.38
C LEU A 79 -23.89 -7.72 -3.71
N SER A 80 -24.69 -8.36 -2.85
CA SER A 80 -24.36 -9.69 -2.33
C SER A 80 -24.35 -10.72 -3.45
N GLY A 81 -25.32 -10.69 -4.38
CA GLY A 81 -25.32 -11.55 -5.57
C GLY A 81 -24.06 -11.39 -6.43
N LEU A 82 -23.61 -10.16 -6.65
CA LEU A 82 -22.33 -9.88 -7.32
C LEU A 82 -21.14 -10.49 -6.57
N ALA A 83 -21.08 -10.33 -5.24
CA ALA A 83 -20.01 -10.93 -4.44
C ALA A 83 -20.01 -12.47 -4.50
N HIS A 84 -21.18 -13.10 -4.44
CA HIS A 84 -21.30 -14.56 -4.61
C HIS A 84 -20.78 -15.01 -5.98
N TRP A 85 -21.07 -14.25 -7.04
CA TRP A 85 -20.54 -14.51 -8.38
C TRP A 85 -19.01 -14.40 -8.41
N LEU A 86 -18.42 -13.38 -7.79
CA LEU A 86 -16.96 -13.22 -7.66
C LEU A 86 -16.31 -14.40 -6.91
N THR A 87 -16.95 -14.84 -5.83
CA THR A 87 -16.50 -16.00 -5.04
C THR A 87 -16.50 -17.27 -5.88
N LYS A 88 -17.60 -17.53 -6.60
CA LYS A 88 -17.75 -18.71 -7.47
C LYS A 88 -16.70 -18.74 -8.57
N ARG A 89 -16.32 -17.58 -9.11
CA ARG A 89 -15.24 -17.46 -10.10
C ARG A 89 -13.84 -17.58 -9.50
N GLY A 90 -13.70 -17.49 -8.17
CA GLY A 90 -12.41 -17.45 -7.51
C GLY A 90 -11.65 -16.16 -7.79
N ALA A 91 -12.35 -15.05 -8.10
CA ALA A 91 -11.74 -13.74 -8.29
C ALA A 91 -11.10 -13.25 -6.97
N PHE A 92 -11.89 -13.37 -5.89
CA PHE A 92 -11.45 -13.15 -4.52
C PHE A 92 -11.88 -14.34 -3.66
N ALA A 93 -10.97 -14.81 -2.80
CA ALA A 93 -11.31 -15.75 -1.74
C ALA A 93 -11.28 -14.98 -0.43
N SER A 94 -12.42 -14.37 -0.08
CA SER A 94 -12.50 -13.50 1.09
C SER A 94 -13.06 -14.22 2.32
N ASN A 95 -12.33 -14.17 3.43
CA ASN A 95 -12.83 -14.57 4.75
C ASN A 95 -12.40 -13.50 5.77
N PRO A 96 -13.32 -12.62 6.23
CA PRO A 96 -12.99 -11.51 7.11
C PRO A 96 -12.30 -11.93 8.42
N GLU A 97 -12.68 -13.08 9.00
CA GLU A 97 -12.05 -13.57 10.22
C GLU A 97 -10.60 -13.99 9.97
N GLN A 98 -10.35 -14.78 8.93
CA GLN A 98 -9.00 -15.27 8.62
C GLN A 98 -8.09 -14.15 8.08
N GLU A 99 -8.65 -13.15 7.40
CA GLU A 99 -7.90 -12.04 6.83
C GLU A 99 -7.72 -10.84 7.78
N ALA A 100 -8.43 -10.78 8.90
CA ALA A 100 -8.27 -9.71 9.88
C ALA A 100 -6.82 -9.49 10.34
N PRO A 101 -6.05 -10.54 10.69
CA PRO A 101 -4.61 -10.42 10.98
C PRO A 101 -3.81 -9.83 9.82
N LYS A 102 -4.12 -10.23 8.57
CA LYS A 102 -3.47 -9.69 7.38
C LYS A 102 -3.69 -8.19 7.28
N PHE A 103 -4.93 -7.73 7.33
CA PHE A 103 -5.23 -6.30 7.18
C PHE A 103 -4.65 -5.45 8.30
N ALA A 104 -4.55 -5.99 9.52
CA ALA A 104 -3.85 -5.34 10.62
C ALA A 104 -2.34 -5.19 10.34
N LEU A 105 -1.68 -6.22 9.80
CA LEU A 105 -0.27 -6.13 9.40
C LEU A 105 -0.04 -5.14 8.25
N ILE A 106 -0.92 -5.16 7.25
CA ILE A 106 -0.85 -4.21 6.12
C ILE A 106 -1.05 -2.77 6.63
N ARG A 107 -1.99 -2.54 7.56
CA ARG A 107 -2.17 -1.24 8.22
C ARG A 107 -0.89 -0.79 8.93
N ILE A 108 -0.25 -1.66 9.71
CA ILE A 108 0.99 -1.34 10.42
C ILE A 108 2.09 -0.95 9.42
N ALA A 109 2.33 -1.78 8.40
CA ALA A 109 3.33 -1.51 7.37
C ALA A 109 3.03 -0.21 6.60
N PHE A 110 1.76 0.02 6.27
CA PHE A 110 1.31 1.23 5.59
C PHE A 110 1.57 2.48 6.44
N GLY A 111 1.24 2.43 7.73
CA GLY A 111 1.53 3.51 8.68
C GLY A 111 3.04 3.77 8.82
N LEU A 112 3.86 2.73 8.88
CA LEU A 112 5.33 2.85 8.93
C LEU A 112 5.90 3.54 7.69
N PHE A 113 5.43 3.18 6.49
CA PHE A 113 5.84 3.87 5.26
C PHE A 113 5.39 5.34 5.23
N MET A 114 4.21 5.65 5.77
CA MET A 114 3.78 7.05 5.91
C MET A 114 4.64 7.83 6.90
N ILE A 115 5.07 7.22 8.01
CA ILE A 115 6.01 7.82 8.98
C ILE A 115 7.34 8.11 8.30
N GLU A 116 7.90 7.12 7.60
CA GLU A 116 9.19 7.26 6.93
C GLU A 116 9.14 8.35 5.85
N ARG A 117 8.10 8.34 5.01
CA ARG A 117 7.86 9.39 4.01
C ARG A 117 7.78 10.78 4.64
N ALA A 118 6.99 10.94 5.70
CA ALA A 118 6.84 12.22 6.37
C ALA A 118 8.13 12.68 7.06
N PHE A 119 8.88 11.75 7.66
CA PHE A 119 10.19 12.01 8.24
C PHE A 119 11.14 12.62 7.21
N TRP A 120 11.27 12.01 6.02
CA TRP A 120 12.14 12.55 4.97
C TRP A 120 11.66 13.91 4.43
N ILE A 121 10.36 14.16 4.37
CA ILE A 121 9.84 15.50 4.03
C ILE A 121 10.31 16.52 5.06
N LEU A 122 10.15 16.21 6.35
CA LEU A 122 10.49 17.09 7.47
C LEU A 122 11.99 17.34 7.61
N ALA A 123 12.80 16.30 7.43
CA ALA A 123 14.26 16.37 7.50
C ALA A 123 14.85 17.32 6.45
N TYR A 124 14.15 17.51 5.32
CA TYR A 124 14.59 18.35 4.20
C TYR A 124 13.74 19.62 4.00
N LEU A 125 12.94 20.04 5.00
CA LEU A 125 12.29 21.35 4.94
C LEU A 125 13.35 22.45 5.09
N GLY A 126 13.46 23.31 4.08
CA GLY A 126 14.29 24.51 4.14
C GLY A 126 13.72 25.58 5.09
N PRO A 127 14.51 26.60 5.46
CA PRO A 127 14.08 27.70 6.33
C PRO A 127 12.81 28.40 5.82
N SER A 128 12.66 28.57 4.50
CA SER A 128 11.46 29.16 3.90
C SER A 128 10.19 28.34 4.13
N ASP A 129 10.31 27.01 4.27
CA ASP A 129 9.18 26.13 4.55
C ASP A 129 8.83 26.15 6.05
N TRP A 130 9.84 26.21 6.93
CA TRP A 130 9.64 26.40 8.38
C TRP A 130 8.97 27.75 8.70
N GLY A 131 9.25 28.79 7.92
CA GLY A 131 8.57 30.09 8.00
C GLY A 131 7.10 30.08 7.57
N GLN A 132 6.61 28.98 6.98
CA GLN A 132 5.23 28.84 6.51
C GLN A 132 4.46 27.79 7.31
N PRO A 133 3.62 28.19 8.30
CA PRO A 133 2.85 27.27 9.13
C PRO A 133 2.06 26.22 8.35
N ALA A 134 1.45 26.60 7.23
CA ALA A 134 0.68 25.68 6.40
C ALA A 134 1.51 24.50 5.86
N VAL A 135 2.81 24.70 5.60
CA VAL A 135 3.70 23.67 5.04
C VAL A 135 4.12 22.69 6.14
N TRP A 136 4.79 23.18 7.20
CA TRP A 136 5.32 22.29 8.24
C TRP A 136 4.22 21.65 9.10
N LEU A 137 3.10 22.33 9.36
CA LEU A 137 1.96 21.70 10.07
C LEU A 137 1.37 20.55 9.26
N THR A 138 1.26 20.69 7.93
CA THR A 138 0.78 19.63 7.05
C THR A 138 1.72 18.43 7.00
N ALA A 139 3.03 18.66 7.02
CA ALA A 139 4.01 17.58 7.12
C ALA A 139 3.93 16.86 8.49
N MET A 140 3.78 17.63 9.58
CA MET A 140 3.58 17.10 10.94
C MET A 140 2.29 16.30 11.09
N THR A 141 1.17 16.77 10.53
CA THR A 141 -0.11 16.03 10.59
C THR A 141 -0.04 14.75 9.75
N GLY A 142 0.68 14.76 8.63
CA GLY A 142 0.99 13.55 7.86
C GLY A 142 1.76 12.52 8.70
N LEU A 143 2.81 12.95 9.41
CA LEU A 143 3.58 12.11 10.34
C LEU A 143 2.69 11.55 11.46
N LEU A 144 1.90 12.42 12.12
CA LEU A 144 0.98 12.02 13.18
C LEU A 144 -0.04 10.99 12.69
N CYS A 145 -0.62 11.19 11.50
CA CYS A 145 -1.53 10.21 10.91
C CYS A 145 -0.84 8.88 10.64
N GLY A 146 0.42 8.88 10.17
CA GLY A 146 1.22 7.66 10.03
C GLY A 146 1.40 6.92 11.36
N VAL A 147 1.70 7.64 12.44
CA VAL A 147 1.79 7.09 13.82
C VAL A 147 0.46 6.51 14.28
N LEU A 148 -0.62 7.28 14.16
CA LEU A 148 -1.98 6.85 14.52
C LEU A 148 -2.40 5.60 13.75
N VAL A 149 -2.16 5.57 12.44
CA VAL A 149 -2.43 4.39 11.59
C VAL A 149 -1.55 3.21 11.99
N THR A 150 -0.28 3.41 12.37
CA THR A 150 0.63 2.32 12.78
C THR A 150 0.20 1.66 14.09
N PHE A 151 -0.12 2.45 15.12
CA PHE A 151 -0.59 1.91 16.40
C PHE A 151 -2.07 1.51 16.39
N GLY A 152 -2.80 1.95 15.37
CA GLY A 152 -4.22 1.68 15.20
C GLY A 152 -5.05 2.44 16.22
N LEU A 153 -4.77 3.74 16.38
CA LEU A 153 -5.50 4.67 17.23
C LEU A 153 -6.22 5.68 16.34
N PHE A 154 -7.54 5.82 16.47
CA PHE A 154 -8.39 6.60 15.56
C PHE A 154 -8.17 6.24 14.09
N THR A 155 -7.94 4.95 13.81
CA THR A 155 -7.48 4.46 12.50
C THR A 155 -8.39 4.94 11.36
N GLN A 156 -9.70 4.74 11.51
CA GLN A 156 -10.68 5.10 10.49
C GLN A 156 -10.68 6.61 10.20
N TYR A 157 -10.54 7.44 11.23
CA TYR A 157 -10.46 8.88 11.09
C TYR A 157 -9.16 9.32 10.41
N ALA A 158 -8.02 8.75 10.82
CA ALA A 158 -6.74 9.06 10.23
C ALA A 158 -6.72 8.69 8.73
N LEU A 159 -7.26 7.53 8.35
CA LEU A 159 -7.38 7.13 6.94
C LEU A 159 -8.29 8.07 6.14
N VAL A 160 -9.44 8.45 6.69
CA VAL A 160 -10.34 9.43 6.03
C VAL A 160 -9.67 10.80 5.90
N TYR A 161 -8.97 11.27 6.93
CA TYR A 161 -8.23 12.53 6.91
C TYR A 161 -7.13 12.49 5.84
N LEU A 162 -6.38 11.39 5.73
CA LEU A 162 -5.38 11.22 4.69
C LEU A 162 -5.99 11.32 3.29
N ILE A 163 -7.13 10.65 3.06
CA ILE A 163 -7.85 10.65 1.78
C ILE A 163 -8.37 12.04 1.41
N VAL A 164 -9.11 12.67 2.33
CA VAL A 164 -9.90 13.88 2.06
C VAL A 164 -9.03 15.13 2.17
N PHE A 165 -8.09 15.18 3.11
CA PHE A 165 -7.28 16.37 3.36
C PHE A 165 -5.84 16.20 2.88
N GLN A 166 -5.08 15.23 3.43
CA GLN A 166 -3.64 15.17 3.20
C GLN A 166 -3.28 15.03 1.73
N TRP A 167 -3.92 14.10 1.00
CA TRP A 167 -3.56 13.84 -0.40
C TRP A 167 -4.26 14.75 -1.41
N GLN A 168 -5.24 15.54 -0.98
CA GLN A 168 -5.83 16.56 -1.83
C GLN A 168 -5.10 17.89 -1.60
N ILE A 169 -5.22 18.46 -0.40
CA ILE A 169 -4.73 19.79 -0.09
C ILE A 169 -3.28 19.72 0.38
N GLY A 170 -2.97 18.79 1.29
CA GLY A 170 -1.67 18.74 1.94
C GLY A 170 -0.50 18.50 0.99
N ASP A 171 -0.61 17.52 0.09
CA ASP A 171 0.39 17.23 -0.93
C ASP A 171 0.57 18.37 -1.93
N ALA A 172 -0.45 19.20 -2.17
CA ALA A 172 -0.30 20.37 -3.02
C ALA A 172 0.52 21.46 -2.33
N LEU A 173 0.22 21.74 -1.04
CA LEU A 173 1.00 22.65 -0.21
C LEU A 173 2.46 22.21 -0.11
N LEU A 174 2.68 20.90 0.08
CA LEU A 174 4.00 20.29 0.14
C LEU A 174 4.64 20.10 -1.24
N SER A 175 3.88 20.23 -2.33
CA SER A 175 4.31 19.86 -3.70
C SER A 175 4.82 18.40 -3.80
N THR A 176 4.18 17.49 -3.07
CA THR A 176 4.50 16.05 -2.97
C THR A 176 3.43 15.18 -3.62
N TYR A 177 2.73 15.72 -4.61
CA TYR A 177 1.65 15.03 -5.32
C TYR A 177 2.20 13.98 -6.28
N THR A 178 1.87 12.71 -6.05
CA THR A 178 2.40 11.58 -6.82
C THR A 178 1.34 10.53 -7.11
N LEU A 179 1.65 9.65 -8.06
CA LEU A 179 0.88 8.42 -8.26
C LEU A 179 0.86 7.53 -7.00
N GLY A 180 1.94 7.53 -6.21
CA GLY A 180 1.97 6.78 -4.96
C GLY A 180 0.83 7.18 -4.01
N ASN A 181 0.46 8.45 -3.97
CA ASN A 181 -0.61 8.96 -3.11
C ASN A 181 -1.99 8.48 -3.56
N TYR A 182 -2.19 8.32 -4.86
CA TYR A 182 -3.39 7.70 -5.41
C TYR A 182 -3.52 6.24 -5.00
N ILE A 183 -2.43 5.46 -5.09
CA ILE A 183 -2.45 4.06 -4.65
C ILE A 183 -2.66 3.97 -3.14
N ALA A 184 -2.03 4.86 -2.38
CA ALA A 184 -2.25 4.99 -0.95
C ALA A 184 -3.73 5.33 -0.61
N ALA A 185 -4.39 6.16 -1.42
CA ALA A 185 -5.83 6.44 -1.28
C ALA A 185 -6.69 5.19 -1.52
N MET A 186 -6.43 4.42 -2.58
CA MET A 186 -7.12 3.16 -2.84
C MET A 186 -6.91 2.16 -1.69
N LEU A 187 -5.67 2.04 -1.20
CA LEU A 187 -5.34 1.18 -0.06
C LEU A 187 -6.04 1.64 1.22
N SER A 188 -6.07 2.94 1.52
CA SER A 188 -6.79 3.47 2.68
C SER A 188 -8.28 3.17 2.62
N VAL A 189 -8.92 3.32 1.45
CA VAL A 189 -10.33 2.94 1.26
C VAL A 189 -10.52 1.44 1.56
N LEU A 190 -9.63 0.59 1.06
CA LEU A 190 -9.68 -0.84 1.34
C LEU A 190 -9.49 -1.15 2.83
N LEU A 191 -8.55 -0.49 3.51
CA LEU A 191 -8.30 -0.66 4.94
C LEU A 191 -9.47 -0.18 5.81
N ILE A 192 -10.16 0.87 5.39
CA ILE A 192 -11.38 1.36 6.05
C ILE A 192 -12.44 0.25 6.04
N PHE A 193 -12.77 -0.28 4.86
CA PHE A 193 -13.83 -1.29 4.70
C PHE A 193 -13.42 -2.70 5.12
N ALA A 194 -12.13 -3.02 5.15
CA ALA A 194 -11.60 -4.22 5.79
C ALA A 194 -11.55 -4.12 7.31
N ASN A 195 -11.86 -2.93 7.86
CA ASN A 195 -11.87 -2.64 9.28
C ASN A 195 -10.53 -2.90 9.96
N ALA A 196 -9.43 -2.51 9.30
CA ALA A 196 -8.07 -2.87 9.70
C ALA A 196 -7.67 -2.37 11.10
N GLY A 197 -8.30 -1.30 11.58
CA GLY A 197 -8.13 -0.78 12.94
C GLY A 197 -8.84 -1.57 14.04
N ALA A 198 -9.64 -2.59 13.70
CA ALA A 198 -10.34 -3.41 14.69
C ALA A 198 -9.46 -4.50 15.30
N ASN A 199 -8.25 -4.69 14.77
CA ASN A 199 -7.38 -5.83 15.05
C ASN A 199 -5.93 -5.38 15.28
N PHE A 200 -5.27 -5.99 16.27
CA PHE A 200 -3.92 -5.65 16.74
C PHE A 200 -3.68 -4.13 16.89
N SER A 201 -4.61 -3.45 17.57
CA SER A 201 -4.70 -1.99 17.60
C SER A 201 -5.12 -1.46 18.97
N LEU A 202 -4.80 -0.19 19.23
CA LEU A 202 -5.29 0.53 20.40
C LEU A 202 -6.80 0.80 20.34
N ASP A 203 -7.36 1.02 19.15
CA ASP A 203 -8.80 1.17 18.94
C ASP A 203 -9.56 -0.04 19.47
N ARG A 204 -9.10 -1.27 19.16
CA ARG A 204 -9.71 -2.50 19.69
C ARG A 204 -9.69 -2.53 21.20
N PHE A 205 -8.56 -2.15 21.80
CA PHE A 205 -8.41 -2.12 23.24
C PHE A 205 -9.38 -1.11 23.89
N LEU A 206 -9.52 0.08 23.31
CA LEU A 206 -10.44 1.12 23.79
C LEU A 206 -11.92 0.70 23.61
N MET A 207 -12.26 0.11 22.47
CA MET A 207 -13.62 -0.40 22.20
C MET A 207 -14.04 -1.45 23.24
N LYS A 208 -13.14 -2.36 23.63
CA LYS A 208 -13.42 -3.40 24.64
C LYS A 208 -13.67 -2.83 26.04
N ARG A 209 -13.17 -1.63 26.37
CA ARG A 209 -13.37 -1.02 27.69
C ARG A 209 -14.77 -0.42 27.89
N GLY A 210 -15.55 -0.20 26.83
CA GLY A 210 -16.91 0.35 26.94
C GLY A 210 -17.00 1.82 27.41
N THR A 211 -15.86 2.53 27.51
CA THR A 211 -15.81 3.96 27.88
C THR A 211 -16.54 4.82 26.85
N LEU A 212 -16.84 6.09 27.17
CA LEU A 212 -17.43 7.03 26.20
C LEU A 212 -16.56 7.17 24.94
N ALA A 213 -15.24 7.29 25.11
CA ALA A 213 -14.28 7.30 24.00
C ALA A 213 -14.32 5.99 23.21
N GLY A 214 -14.34 4.82 23.87
CA GLY A 214 -14.46 3.53 23.22
C GLY A 214 -15.76 3.37 22.41
N ARG A 215 -16.88 3.90 22.93
CA ARG A 215 -18.17 3.94 22.24
C ARG A 215 -18.13 4.86 21.02
N ALA A 216 -17.53 6.04 21.15
CA ALA A 216 -17.34 6.97 20.03
C ALA A 216 -16.50 6.34 18.92
N ILE A 217 -15.37 5.71 19.27
CA ILE A 217 -14.52 4.97 18.33
C ILE A 217 -15.33 3.85 17.68
N SER A 218 -16.01 3.01 18.45
CA SER A 218 -16.77 1.86 17.94
C SER A 218 -17.85 2.24 16.91
N ALA A 219 -18.35 3.47 16.93
CA ALA A 219 -19.35 3.95 15.97
C ALA A 219 -18.85 4.02 14.52
N PHE A 220 -17.53 3.98 14.30
CA PHE A 220 -16.88 4.02 12.98
C PHE A 220 -16.47 2.63 12.48
N TYR A 221 -16.72 1.59 13.28
CA TYR A 221 -16.37 0.22 12.98
C TYR A 221 -17.63 -0.59 12.66
N TYR A 222 -17.48 -1.65 11.86
CA TYR A 222 -18.51 -2.67 11.71
C TYR A 222 -18.87 -3.32 13.05
N ASP A 223 -20.10 -3.84 13.15
CA ASP A 223 -20.51 -4.65 14.29
C ASP A 223 -19.55 -5.83 14.45
N ASN A 224 -19.08 -6.08 15.66
CA ASN A 224 -18.07 -7.10 16.00
C ASN A 224 -16.67 -6.85 15.40
N GLY A 225 -16.43 -5.69 14.78
CA GLY A 225 -15.13 -5.34 14.24
C GLY A 225 -14.78 -6.04 12.92
N LEU A 226 -15.71 -6.75 12.29
CA LEU A 226 -15.48 -7.45 11.01
C LEU A 226 -16.55 -7.07 9.97
N PRO A 227 -16.18 -6.82 8.70
CA PRO A 227 -17.14 -6.66 7.62
C PRO A 227 -17.82 -8.00 7.29
N SER A 228 -18.91 -7.94 6.53
CA SER A 228 -19.47 -9.15 5.89
C SER A 228 -18.49 -9.71 4.86
N GLU A 229 -18.61 -11.01 4.55
CA GLU A 229 -17.79 -11.65 3.50
C GLU A 229 -17.98 -10.94 2.15
N SER A 230 -19.24 -10.67 1.80
CA SER A 230 -19.61 -9.93 0.58
C SER A 230 -19.09 -8.49 0.60
N GLY A 231 -19.20 -7.79 1.73
CA GLY A 231 -18.67 -6.42 1.87
C GLY A 231 -17.17 -6.34 1.63
N LEU A 232 -16.39 -7.27 2.19
CA LEU A 232 -14.94 -7.33 1.97
C LEU A 232 -14.58 -7.62 0.50
N GLN A 233 -15.36 -8.45 -0.20
CA GLN A 233 -15.15 -8.70 -1.62
C GLN A 233 -15.43 -7.48 -2.48
N LEU A 234 -16.49 -6.74 -2.19
CA LEU A 234 -16.80 -5.51 -2.90
C LEU A 234 -15.76 -4.42 -2.64
N ALA A 235 -15.23 -4.32 -1.42
CA ALA A 235 -14.13 -3.40 -1.13
C ALA A 235 -12.89 -3.71 -2.00
N LYS A 236 -12.53 -4.99 -2.14
CA LYS A 236 -11.44 -5.44 -3.03
C LYS A 236 -11.74 -5.16 -4.50
N LEU A 237 -12.95 -5.49 -4.97
CA LEU A 237 -13.36 -5.25 -6.36
C LEU A 237 -13.33 -3.75 -6.69
N MET A 238 -13.92 -2.92 -5.83
CA MET A 238 -14.03 -1.48 -6.01
C MET A 238 -12.65 -0.83 -6.14
N THR A 239 -11.73 -1.16 -5.23
CA THR A 239 -10.38 -0.58 -5.24
C THR A 239 -9.53 -1.13 -6.38
N LEU A 240 -9.69 -2.41 -6.74
CA LEU A 240 -9.08 -2.98 -7.96
C LEU A 240 -9.60 -2.27 -9.22
N ALA A 241 -10.89 -1.95 -9.28
CA ALA A 241 -11.49 -1.23 -10.41
C ALA A 241 -10.97 0.21 -10.51
N CYS A 242 -10.73 0.88 -9.37
CA CYS A 242 -10.02 2.17 -9.34
C CYS A 242 -8.62 2.05 -9.96
N TYR A 243 -7.82 1.06 -9.52
CA TYR A 243 -6.49 0.82 -10.05
C TYR A 243 -6.50 0.46 -11.54
N TRP A 244 -7.50 -0.32 -11.97
CA TRP A 244 -7.69 -0.66 -13.37
C TRP A 244 -8.02 0.56 -14.23
N CYS A 245 -8.89 1.46 -13.79
CA CYS A 245 -9.19 2.70 -14.53
C CYS A 245 -7.93 3.57 -14.70
N VAL A 246 -7.11 3.60 -13.66
CA VAL A 246 -5.80 4.23 -13.70
C VAL A 246 -4.87 3.57 -14.73
N CYS A 247 -4.84 2.23 -14.79
CA CYS A 247 -4.11 1.48 -15.81
C CYS A 247 -4.65 1.74 -17.23
N LEU A 248 -5.97 1.86 -17.40
CA LEU A 248 -6.58 2.17 -18.70
C LEU A 248 -6.19 3.56 -19.20
N TYR A 249 -6.10 4.55 -18.31
CA TYR A 249 -5.61 5.88 -18.65
C TYR A 249 -4.14 5.83 -19.06
N SER A 250 -3.30 5.17 -18.27
CA SER A 250 -1.89 4.98 -18.60
C SER A 250 -1.73 4.29 -19.96
N LEU A 251 -2.47 3.20 -20.21
CA LEU A 251 -2.49 2.51 -21.49
C LEU A 251 -2.89 3.45 -22.63
N SER A 252 -3.93 4.27 -22.46
CA SER A 252 -4.40 5.13 -23.54
C SER A 252 -3.42 6.25 -23.89
N ILE A 253 -2.68 6.77 -22.91
CA ILE A 253 -1.56 7.69 -23.12
C ILE A 253 -0.36 6.98 -23.76
N HIS A 254 0.00 5.79 -23.30
CA HIS A 254 1.14 5.05 -23.83
C HIS A 254 0.92 4.59 -25.27
N LEU A 255 -0.31 4.19 -25.60
CA LEU A 255 -0.64 3.93 -26.99
C LEU A 255 -0.35 5.18 -27.84
N ALA A 256 -0.60 6.39 -27.31
CA ALA A 256 -0.43 7.69 -27.99
C ALA A 256 1.02 8.11 -28.22
N GLU A 257 1.94 7.47 -27.50
CA GLU A 257 3.32 7.90 -27.40
C GLU A 257 4.18 7.10 -28.39
N PRO A 258 4.82 7.75 -29.39
CA PRO A 258 5.64 7.05 -30.37
C PRO A 258 6.76 6.21 -29.76
N ALA A 259 7.33 6.65 -28.64
CA ALA A 259 8.38 5.91 -27.93
C ALA A 259 7.90 4.56 -27.37
N TRP A 260 6.63 4.48 -26.93
CA TRP A 260 6.02 3.24 -26.44
C TRP A 260 5.65 2.31 -27.59
N MET A 261 5.04 2.85 -28.64
CA MET A 261 4.64 2.06 -29.81
C MET A 261 5.84 1.49 -30.57
N SER A 262 6.95 2.22 -30.62
CA SER A 262 8.23 1.71 -31.15
C SER A 262 8.96 0.76 -30.20
N GLY A 263 8.61 0.76 -28.91
CA GLY A 263 9.30 0.04 -27.84
C GLY A 263 10.57 0.74 -27.33
N SER A 264 11.00 1.84 -27.95
CA SER A 264 12.22 2.58 -27.58
C SER A 264 12.19 3.15 -26.17
N ALA A 265 10.99 3.39 -25.61
CA ALA A 265 10.82 3.80 -24.21
C ALA A 265 11.42 2.79 -23.22
N GLY A 266 11.43 1.48 -23.52
CA GLY A 266 11.99 0.46 -22.65
C GLY A 266 13.50 0.65 -22.42
N PRO A 267 14.33 0.55 -23.47
CA PRO A 267 15.76 0.88 -23.40
C PRO A 267 16.03 2.26 -22.80
N MET A 268 15.33 3.30 -23.26
CA MET A 268 15.53 4.67 -22.76
C MET A 268 15.25 4.82 -21.27
N LEU A 269 14.21 4.17 -20.76
CA LEU A 269 13.87 4.20 -19.33
C LEU A 269 14.95 3.49 -18.48
N LEU A 270 15.42 2.33 -18.94
CA LEU A 270 16.43 1.54 -18.22
C LEU A 270 17.79 2.25 -18.15
N THR A 271 18.15 3.00 -19.19
CA THR A 271 19.40 3.79 -19.24
C THR A 271 19.25 5.22 -18.72
N ASN A 272 18.05 5.63 -18.29
CA ASN A 272 17.81 6.98 -17.79
C ASN A 272 18.50 7.17 -16.43
N ASN A 273 19.51 8.04 -16.35
CA ASN A 273 20.27 8.27 -15.12
C ASN A 273 19.43 8.80 -13.94
N PHE A 274 18.31 9.46 -14.22
CA PHE A 274 17.45 10.05 -13.20
C PHE A 274 16.38 9.07 -12.70
N MET A 275 15.87 8.18 -13.58
CA MET A 275 14.79 7.24 -13.26
C MET A 275 15.24 5.80 -12.99
N SER A 276 16.46 5.42 -13.36
CA SER A 276 16.99 4.07 -13.16
C SER A 276 18.18 4.10 -12.21
N ARG A 277 18.15 3.24 -11.19
CA ARG A 277 19.28 3.07 -10.25
C ARG A 277 20.50 2.45 -10.94
N TYR A 278 20.27 1.59 -11.91
CA TYR A 278 21.30 0.82 -12.60
C TYR A 278 21.49 1.29 -14.05
N SER A 279 21.35 2.60 -14.28
CA SER A 279 21.40 3.19 -15.62
C SER A 279 22.69 2.84 -16.37
N THR A 280 23.84 2.94 -15.70
CA THR A 280 25.16 2.62 -16.26
C THR A 280 25.30 1.15 -16.65
N GLU A 281 24.82 0.25 -15.78
CA GLU A 281 24.84 -1.19 -16.01
C GLU A 281 23.92 -1.59 -17.15
N PHE A 282 22.74 -0.97 -17.26
CA PHE A 282 21.86 -1.16 -18.41
C PHE A 282 22.44 -0.58 -19.70
N SER A 283 23.12 0.57 -19.65
CA SER A 283 23.82 1.13 -20.82
C SER A 283 24.90 0.18 -21.31
N TRP A 284 25.69 -0.41 -20.40
CA TRP A 284 26.67 -1.44 -20.73
C TRP A 284 26.02 -2.71 -21.29
N LEU A 285 24.92 -3.18 -20.70
CA LEU A 285 24.23 -4.38 -21.16
C LEU A 285 23.64 -4.19 -22.57
N LEU A 286 23.03 -3.04 -22.82
CA LEU A 286 22.41 -2.72 -24.11
C LEU A 286 23.46 -2.47 -25.21
N SER A 287 24.67 -2.02 -24.86
CA SER A 287 25.76 -1.88 -25.82
C SER A 287 26.38 -3.22 -26.27
N GLN A 288 26.08 -4.34 -25.59
CA GLN A 288 26.59 -5.67 -25.96
C GLN A 288 25.99 -6.22 -27.27
N GLY A 289 24.88 -5.66 -27.76
CA GLY A 289 24.30 -6.06 -29.05
C GLY A 289 22.77 -5.95 -29.11
N PRO A 290 22.15 -6.52 -30.17
CA PRO A 290 20.73 -6.33 -30.44
C PRO A 290 19.77 -7.12 -29.55
N ILE A 291 20.23 -8.23 -28.96
CA ILE A 291 19.36 -9.09 -28.15
C ILE A 291 18.88 -8.36 -26.87
N PRO A 292 19.75 -7.74 -26.05
CA PRO A 292 19.29 -6.97 -24.88
C PRO A 292 18.32 -5.83 -25.23
N VAL A 293 18.57 -5.08 -26.31
CA VAL A 293 17.69 -4.01 -26.78
C VAL A 293 16.32 -4.57 -27.17
N PHE A 294 16.30 -5.67 -27.92
CA PHE A 294 15.07 -6.35 -28.31
C PHE A 294 14.27 -6.85 -27.08
N LEU A 295 14.95 -7.48 -26.12
CA LEU A 295 14.30 -7.96 -24.89
C LEU A 295 13.70 -6.82 -24.06
N ALA A 296 14.39 -5.67 -23.96
CA ALA A 296 13.86 -4.49 -23.28
C ALA A 296 12.58 -3.97 -23.98
N ARG A 297 12.57 -3.90 -25.32
CA ARG A 297 11.38 -3.51 -26.11
C ARG A 297 10.23 -4.50 -25.92
N LEU A 298 10.51 -5.80 -26.01
CA LEU A 298 9.52 -6.85 -25.84
C LEU A 298 8.90 -6.82 -24.44
N SER A 299 9.71 -6.60 -23.40
CA SER A 299 9.23 -6.52 -22.02
C SER A 299 8.26 -5.36 -21.81
N LEU A 300 8.51 -4.20 -22.43
CA LEU A 300 7.60 -3.06 -22.43
C LEU A 300 6.26 -3.41 -23.08
N TRP A 301 6.28 -4.03 -24.25
CA TRP A 301 5.04 -4.39 -24.96
C TRP A 301 4.25 -5.48 -24.24
N ALA A 302 4.91 -6.44 -23.59
CA ALA A 302 4.24 -7.45 -22.78
C ALA A 302 3.46 -6.84 -21.60
N MET A 303 3.85 -5.64 -21.14
CA MET A 303 3.16 -4.91 -20.09
C MET A 303 1.83 -4.28 -20.56
N LEU A 304 1.71 -3.89 -21.83
CA LEU A 304 0.52 -3.19 -22.34
C LEU A 304 -0.77 -4.04 -22.25
N PRO A 305 -0.80 -5.33 -22.65
CA PRO A 305 -1.96 -6.19 -22.43
C PRO A 305 -2.30 -6.34 -20.95
N TRP A 306 -1.31 -6.32 -20.05
CA TRP A 306 -1.56 -6.44 -18.62
C TRP A 306 -2.42 -5.28 -18.10
N TYR A 307 -2.17 -4.03 -18.53
CA TYR A 307 -3.01 -2.88 -18.14
C TYR A 307 -4.47 -3.08 -18.51
N LEU A 308 -4.74 -3.54 -19.73
CA LEU A 308 -6.11 -3.76 -20.22
C LEU A 308 -6.78 -4.93 -19.50
N LEU A 309 -6.06 -6.03 -19.32
CA LEU A 309 -6.60 -7.32 -18.89
C LEU A 309 -6.63 -7.48 -17.36
N LEU A 310 -6.04 -6.56 -16.59
CA LEU A 310 -5.95 -6.63 -15.13
C LEU A 310 -7.27 -6.95 -14.44
N LEU A 311 -8.33 -6.16 -14.67
CA LEU A 311 -9.63 -6.42 -14.04
C LEU A 311 -10.33 -7.64 -14.67
N PRO A 312 -10.51 -7.75 -16.00
CA PRO A 312 -11.16 -8.91 -16.62
C PRO A 312 -10.57 -10.25 -16.19
N PHE A 313 -9.23 -10.36 -16.14
CA PHE A 313 -8.56 -11.61 -15.78
C PHE A 313 -8.66 -11.96 -14.30
N VAL A 314 -8.74 -10.96 -13.41
CA VAL A 314 -9.09 -11.22 -12.01
C VAL A 314 -10.51 -11.73 -11.90
N LEU A 315 -11.48 -11.14 -12.62
CA LEU A 315 -12.88 -11.57 -12.61
C LEU A 315 -13.08 -12.99 -13.16
N LEU A 316 -12.27 -13.41 -14.14
CA LEU A 316 -12.26 -14.78 -14.66
C LEU A 316 -11.67 -15.80 -13.68
N GLY A 317 -10.80 -15.36 -12.76
CA GLY A 317 -10.18 -16.22 -11.75
C GLY A 317 -9.11 -17.17 -12.29
N GLY A 318 -8.81 -18.24 -11.54
CA GLY A 318 -7.95 -19.34 -11.99
C GLY A 318 -6.54 -18.91 -12.46
N VAL A 319 -6.15 -19.38 -13.65
CA VAL A 319 -4.83 -19.08 -14.27
C VAL A 319 -4.73 -17.62 -14.69
N PHE A 320 -5.82 -17.00 -15.15
CA PHE A 320 -5.86 -15.59 -15.54
C PHE A 320 -5.58 -14.67 -14.35
N ARG A 321 -6.16 -14.97 -13.19
CA ARG A 321 -5.82 -14.27 -11.93
C ARG A 321 -4.35 -14.45 -11.55
N LYS A 322 -3.78 -15.64 -11.72
CA LYS A 322 -2.35 -15.88 -11.46
C LYS A 322 -1.47 -15.03 -12.38
N TYR A 323 -1.81 -14.94 -13.67
CA TYR A 323 -1.13 -14.07 -14.62
C TYR A 323 -1.06 -12.62 -14.12
N VAL A 324 -2.20 -12.06 -13.69
CA VAL A 324 -2.26 -10.67 -13.19
C VAL A 324 -1.36 -10.47 -11.97
N ILE A 325 -1.38 -11.42 -11.02
CA ILE A 325 -0.57 -11.35 -9.80
C ILE A 325 0.92 -11.44 -10.12
N VAL A 326 1.34 -12.40 -10.95
CA VAL A 326 2.75 -12.60 -11.30
C VAL A 326 3.31 -11.39 -12.03
N TRP A 327 2.60 -10.89 -13.05
CA TRP A 327 3.03 -9.69 -13.78
C TRP A 327 3.03 -8.44 -12.91
N GLY A 328 2.02 -8.27 -12.04
CA GLY A 328 2.01 -7.16 -11.08
C GLY A 328 3.21 -7.21 -10.14
N LEU A 329 3.55 -8.39 -9.60
CA LEU A 329 4.74 -8.55 -8.74
C LEU A 329 6.05 -8.26 -9.49
N LEU A 330 6.18 -8.71 -10.75
CA LEU A 330 7.37 -8.43 -11.57
C LEU A 330 7.51 -6.92 -11.82
N PHE A 331 6.43 -6.25 -12.20
CA PHE A 331 6.46 -4.80 -12.41
C PHE A 331 6.75 -4.04 -11.12
N PHE A 332 6.12 -4.38 -9.99
CA PHE A 332 6.39 -3.69 -8.72
C PHE A 332 7.81 -3.94 -8.22
N ALA A 333 8.37 -5.14 -8.46
CA ALA A 333 9.77 -5.42 -8.17
C ALA A 333 10.71 -4.57 -9.03
N LEU A 334 10.44 -4.46 -10.34
CA LEU A 334 11.16 -3.55 -11.22
C LEU A 334 11.06 -2.11 -10.72
N SER A 335 9.87 -1.66 -10.35
CA SER A 335 9.61 -0.32 -9.83
C SER A 335 10.26 -0.01 -8.48
N LEU A 336 10.49 -1.02 -7.63
CA LEU A 336 11.10 -0.87 -6.31
C LEU A 336 12.63 -0.92 -6.36
N PHE A 337 13.19 -1.85 -7.14
CA PHE A 337 14.62 -2.14 -7.12
C PHE A 337 15.39 -1.46 -8.23
N VAL A 338 14.76 -1.27 -9.39
CA VAL A 338 15.41 -0.73 -10.60
C VAL A 338 14.97 0.71 -10.84
N LEU A 339 13.66 0.93 -10.95
CA LEU A 339 13.14 2.26 -11.18
C LEU A 339 13.06 3.06 -9.89
N GLN A 340 13.12 4.37 -10.04
CA GLN A 340 13.31 5.31 -8.97
C GLN A 340 12.03 6.16 -8.78
N LEU A 341 10.90 5.48 -8.61
CA LEU A 341 9.54 6.07 -8.63
C LEU A 341 9.03 6.56 -7.26
N GLY A 342 9.93 6.81 -6.32
CA GLY A 342 9.58 7.25 -4.96
C GLY A 342 8.88 6.15 -4.16
N TRP A 343 7.78 6.52 -3.48
CA TRP A 343 6.99 5.64 -2.60
C TRP A 343 5.97 4.75 -3.31
N LEU A 344 5.88 4.85 -4.64
CA LEU A 344 4.86 4.16 -5.43
C LEU A 344 4.89 2.64 -5.22
N ALA A 345 6.06 2.02 -5.43
CA ALA A 345 6.16 0.56 -5.45
C ALA A 345 5.83 -0.06 -4.09
N GLN A 346 6.22 0.60 -3.00
CA GLN A 346 5.92 0.19 -1.62
C GLN A 346 4.41 0.13 -1.38
N PHE A 347 3.68 1.17 -1.80
CA PHE A 347 2.22 1.19 -1.69
C PHE A 347 1.56 0.19 -2.63
N GLU A 348 2.08 -0.01 -3.83
CA GLU A 348 1.60 -1.04 -4.78
C GLU A 348 1.76 -2.46 -4.22
N PHE A 349 2.89 -2.79 -3.58
CA PHE A 349 3.08 -4.08 -2.92
C PHE A 349 2.09 -4.31 -1.79
N LEU A 350 1.88 -3.31 -0.92
CA LEU A 350 0.89 -3.42 0.16
C LEU A 350 -0.53 -3.54 -0.38
N PHE A 351 -0.86 -2.80 -1.43
CA PHE A 351 -2.15 -2.86 -2.10
C PHE A 351 -2.40 -4.22 -2.75
N LEU A 352 -1.40 -4.77 -3.46
CA LEU A 352 -1.48 -6.11 -4.06
C LEU A 352 -1.62 -7.20 -2.99
N ALA A 353 -0.87 -7.08 -1.88
CA ALA A 353 -1.02 -7.98 -0.74
C ALA A 353 -2.44 -7.90 -0.13
N ALA A 354 -2.98 -6.68 0.01
CA ALA A 354 -4.34 -6.48 0.53
C ALA A 354 -5.38 -7.18 -0.34
N LEU A 355 -5.25 -7.11 -1.66
CA LEU A 355 -6.15 -7.74 -2.62
C LEU A 355 -5.98 -9.28 -2.71
N PHE A 356 -4.75 -9.77 -2.80
CA PHE A 356 -4.48 -11.13 -3.29
C PHE A 356 -3.77 -12.08 -2.31
N TRP A 357 -3.19 -11.60 -1.22
CA TRP A 357 -2.65 -12.47 -0.17
C TRP A 357 -3.82 -13.12 0.59
N THR A 358 -4.21 -14.33 0.19
CA THR A 358 -5.38 -15.04 0.75
C THR A 358 -5.11 -16.49 1.14
N THR A 359 -3.97 -17.07 0.77
CA THR A 359 -3.69 -18.50 0.94
C THR A 359 -2.53 -18.76 1.88
N THR A 360 -1.33 -18.31 1.50
CA THR A 360 -0.09 -18.58 2.23
C THR A 360 -0.19 -18.02 3.65
N PHE A 361 0.07 -18.85 4.66
CA PHE A 361 -0.10 -18.57 6.10
C PHE A 361 -1.52 -18.29 6.61
N ILE A 362 -2.46 -17.86 5.76
CA ILE A 362 -3.84 -17.55 6.16
C ILE A 362 -4.70 -18.82 6.19
N LYS A 363 -4.62 -19.67 5.16
CA LYS A 363 -5.41 -20.91 5.08
C LYS A 363 -4.76 -22.04 5.85
N GLY A 364 -5.58 -22.81 6.58
CA GLY A 364 -5.17 -23.99 7.34
C GLY A 364 -4.84 -23.64 8.80
N ALA A 365 -5.85 -23.17 9.54
CA ALA A 365 -5.73 -23.06 10.98
C ALA A 365 -5.34 -24.42 11.58
N ASN A 366 -4.58 -24.40 12.68
CA ASN A 366 -4.16 -25.61 13.41
C ASN A 366 -3.34 -26.61 12.59
N ARG A 367 -2.64 -26.15 11.54
CA ARG A 367 -1.79 -27.02 10.70
C ARG A 367 -0.68 -27.69 11.49
N LEU A 368 -0.05 -26.98 12.43
CA LEU A 368 0.99 -27.53 13.30
C LEU A 368 0.38 -27.86 14.65
N GLN A 369 0.48 -29.12 15.06
CA GLN A 369 0.08 -29.56 16.39
C GLN A 369 1.34 -29.68 17.25
N VAL A 370 1.42 -28.93 18.34
CA VAL A 370 2.63 -28.80 19.15
C VAL A 370 2.40 -29.39 20.53
N ALA A 371 3.12 -30.48 20.82
CA ALA A 371 3.17 -31.07 22.15
C ALA A 371 4.16 -30.29 23.02
N TYR A 372 3.77 -29.98 24.25
CA TYR A 372 4.64 -29.31 25.20
C TYR A 372 4.37 -29.74 26.63
N ASP A 373 5.45 -29.85 27.42
CA ASP A 373 5.39 -30.10 28.85
C ASP A 373 4.81 -28.87 29.57
N ASP A 374 3.60 -29.02 30.11
CA ASP A 374 2.90 -27.99 30.88
C ASP A 374 3.40 -27.84 32.32
N ARG A 375 4.38 -28.65 32.73
CA ARG A 375 5.11 -28.51 34.00
C ARG A 375 6.46 -27.81 33.83
N CYS A 376 6.93 -27.54 32.62
CA CYS A 376 8.21 -26.88 32.39
C CYS A 376 8.07 -25.36 32.16
N ASN A 377 8.79 -24.54 32.94
CA ASN A 377 8.78 -23.08 32.79
C ASN A 377 9.32 -22.60 31.44
N LEU A 378 10.34 -23.27 30.90
CA LEU A 378 10.88 -22.96 29.57
C LEU A 378 9.83 -23.23 28.49
N CYS A 379 9.19 -24.41 28.52
CA CYS A 379 8.14 -24.78 27.57
C CYS A 379 6.95 -23.81 27.66
N ASP A 380 6.53 -23.43 28.86
CA ASP A 380 5.46 -22.44 29.05
C ASP A 380 5.81 -21.08 28.41
N ARG A 381 7.01 -20.55 28.67
CA ARG A 381 7.49 -19.30 28.05
C ARG A 381 7.58 -19.41 26.53
N THR A 382 8.13 -20.50 26.01
CA THR A 382 8.23 -20.74 24.57
C THR A 382 6.84 -20.77 23.93
N VAL A 383 5.89 -21.48 24.54
CA VAL A 383 4.53 -21.61 24.01
C VAL A 383 3.76 -20.29 24.07
N ARG A 384 3.96 -19.48 25.12
CA ARG A 384 3.43 -18.11 25.17
C ARG A 384 3.98 -17.24 24.04
N PHE A 385 5.29 -17.30 23.80
CA PHE A 385 5.91 -16.62 22.68
C PHE A 385 5.30 -17.09 21.34
N VAL A 386 5.20 -18.40 21.12
CA VAL A 386 4.59 -18.98 19.92
C VAL A 386 3.17 -18.44 19.70
N LYS A 387 2.33 -18.39 20.74
CA LYS A 387 0.97 -17.82 20.61
C LYS A 387 0.97 -16.33 20.30
N ALA A 388 1.93 -15.57 20.83
CA ALA A 388 2.05 -14.14 20.55
C ALA A 388 2.44 -13.86 19.09
N VAL A 389 3.27 -14.72 18.48
CA VAL A 389 3.72 -14.56 17.09
C VAL A 389 2.86 -15.30 16.06
N ASP A 390 2.04 -16.26 16.49
CA ASP A 390 1.12 -17.02 15.65
C ASP A 390 -0.18 -16.25 15.34
N LEU A 391 -0.02 -15.14 14.60
CA LEU A 391 -1.13 -14.25 14.27
C LEU A 391 -2.24 -14.92 13.45
N PHE A 392 -1.93 -16.00 12.72
CA PHE A 392 -2.84 -16.71 11.83
C PHE A 392 -3.32 -18.06 12.40
N LYS A 393 -3.11 -18.33 13.69
CA LYS A 393 -3.56 -19.56 14.38
C LYS A 393 -3.11 -20.84 13.67
N ARG A 394 -1.86 -20.87 13.21
CA ARG A 394 -1.24 -22.02 12.54
C ARG A 394 -0.86 -23.11 13.53
N VAL A 395 -0.68 -22.75 14.80
CA VAL A 395 -0.20 -23.63 15.86
C VAL A 395 -1.33 -23.96 16.84
N HIS A 396 -1.66 -25.25 16.88
CA HIS A 396 -2.52 -25.84 17.89
C HIS A 396 -1.67 -26.47 18.99
N LEU A 397 -1.80 -25.95 20.21
CA LEU A 397 -1.00 -26.41 21.34
C LEU A 397 -1.70 -27.55 22.06
N LYS A 398 -0.95 -28.62 22.36
CA LYS A 398 -1.43 -29.81 23.06
C LYS A 398 -0.59 -30.03 24.32
N PRO A 399 -1.08 -29.66 25.52
CA PRO A 399 -0.39 -29.97 26.77
C PRO A 399 -0.28 -31.49 26.96
N LEU A 400 0.89 -31.98 27.35
CA LEU A 400 1.13 -33.42 27.56
C LEU A 400 0.15 -34.03 28.55
N SER A 401 -0.10 -33.34 29.68
CA SER A 401 -1.00 -33.81 30.75
C SER A 401 -2.42 -34.20 30.31
N LYS A 402 -2.88 -33.67 29.17
CA LYS A 402 -4.24 -33.91 28.64
C LYS A 402 -4.28 -34.64 27.30
N ASN A 403 -3.13 -34.89 26.66
CA ASN A 403 -3.07 -35.34 25.27
C ASN A 403 -2.20 -36.60 25.09
N ILE A 404 -2.03 -37.43 26.12
CA ILE A 404 -1.27 -38.68 26.03
C ILE A 404 -1.79 -39.61 24.91
N PRO A 405 -3.11 -39.86 24.75
CA PRO A 405 -3.60 -40.73 23.67
C PRO A 405 -3.18 -40.26 22.28
N TRP A 406 -3.26 -38.95 22.04
CA TRP A 406 -2.87 -38.34 20.78
C TRP A 406 -1.36 -38.46 20.51
N LEU A 407 -0.51 -38.40 21.54
CA LEU A 407 0.94 -38.61 21.37
C LEU A 407 1.23 -40.02 20.86
N LEU A 408 0.60 -41.01 21.48
CA LEU A 408 0.77 -42.42 21.10
C LEU A 408 0.26 -42.67 19.67
N GLU A 409 -0.89 -42.11 19.30
CA GLU A 409 -1.41 -42.14 17.92
C GLU A 409 -0.44 -41.51 16.91
N ALA A 410 0.26 -40.45 17.30
CA ALA A 410 1.26 -39.78 16.48
C ALA A 410 2.63 -40.47 16.50
N GLY A 411 2.77 -41.61 17.20
CA GLY A 411 4.03 -42.34 17.35
C GLY A 411 5.08 -41.60 18.19
N ILE A 412 4.64 -40.75 19.12
CA ILE A 412 5.49 -39.97 20.02
C ILE A 412 5.47 -40.62 21.41
N ASP A 413 6.64 -41.00 21.90
CA ASP A 413 6.81 -41.48 23.27
C ASP A 413 6.57 -40.34 24.29
N PRO A 414 5.60 -40.48 25.23
CA PRO A 414 5.30 -39.47 26.24
C PRO A 414 6.50 -39.07 27.12
N ASP A 415 7.39 -40.00 27.46
CA ASP A 415 8.54 -39.70 28.33
C ASP A 415 9.59 -38.87 27.58
N ASP A 416 9.71 -39.11 26.29
CA ASP A 416 10.55 -38.35 25.39
C ASP A 416 9.96 -36.96 25.08
N ALA A 417 8.63 -36.85 25.02
CA ALA A 417 7.90 -35.59 24.88
C ALA A 417 8.04 -34.66 26.09
N GLN A 418 8.36 -35.19 27.27
CA GLN A 418 8.71 -34.35 28.43
C GLN A 418 10.07 -33.66 28.26
N LYS A 419 10.97 -34.24 27.44
CA LYS A 419 12.34 -33.75 27.23
C LYS A 419 12.44 -32.66 26.17
N ASP A 420 11.64 -32.79 25.12
CA ASP A 420 11.67 -31.92 23.94
C ASP A 420 10.28 -31.43 23.55
N LEU A 421 10.23 -30.27 22.88
CA LEU A 421 9.02 -29.89 22.15
C LEU A 421 8.89 -30.72 20.88
N TYR A 422 7.69 -31.21 20.63
CA TYR A 422 7.35 -31.93 19.40
C TYR A 422 6.35 -31.12 18.57
N ALA A 423 6.52 -31.14 17.26
CA ALA A 423 5.49 -30.70 16.32
C ALA A 423 5.11 -31.84 15.39
N VAL A 424 3.81 -31.96 15.11
CA VAL A 424 3.25 -32.82 14.07
C VAL A 424 2.61 -31.91 13.03
N ASP A 425 3.08 -31.99 11.78
CA ASP A 425 2.43 -31.30 10.66
C ASP A 425 1.23 -32.14 10.21
N ALA A 426 0.03 -31.57 10.35
CA ALA A 426 -1.21 -32.24 9.99
C ALA A 426 -1.31 -32.63 8.50
N SER A 427 -0.47 -32.04 7.63
CA SER A 427 -0.48 -32.36 6.20
C SER A 427 0.28 -33.65 5.84
N ASN A 428 1.24 -34.07 6.65
CA ASN A 428 2.06 -35.27 6.36
C ASN A 428 2.15 -36.25 7.54
N GLY A 429 1.62 -35.89 8.71
CA GLY A 429 1.66 -36.71 9.92
C GLY A 429 3.04 -36.87 10.54
N LYS A 430 4.09 -36.22 10.00
CA LYS A 430 5.46 -36.41 10.45
C LYS A 430 5.71 -35.62 11.73
N ALA A 431 6.09 -36.34 12.79
CA ALA A 431 6.57 -35.75 14.03
C ALA A 431 8.03 -35.28 13.89
N VAL A 432 8.32 -34.07 14.37
CA VAL A 432 9.68 -33.53 14.52
C VAL A 432 9.89 -33.06 15.95
N LYS A 433 11.13 -33.17 16.45
CA LYS A 433 11.50 -32.81 17.82
C LYS A 433 12.72 -31.92 17.90
N GLY A 434 12.87 -31.24 19.03
CA GLY A 434 14.10 -30.54 19.38
C GLY A 434 14.42 -29.35 18.47
N TYR A 435 15.64 -29.29 17.92
CA TYR A 435 16.05 -28.21 17.01
C TYR A 435 15.18 -28.14 15.73
N GLU A 436 14.84 -29.30 15.16
CA GLU A 436 14.03 -29.41 13.95
C GLU A 436 12.60 -28.88 14.16
N PHE A 437 12.09 -28.91 15.40
CA PHE A 437 10.82 -28.26 15.74
C PHE A 437 10.87 -26.75 15.47
N TYR A 438 11.95 -26.04 15.84
CA TYR A 438 12.06 -24.59 15.61
C TYR A 438 12.24 -24.27 14.11
N MET A 439 12.95 -25.12 13.37
CA MET A 439 13.02 -25.02 11.91
C MET A 439 11.65 -25.18 11.26
N LEU A 440 10.86 -26.17 11.69
CA LEU A 440 9.51 -26.38 11.18
C LEU A 440 8.56 -25.24 11.56
N LEU A 441 8.64 -24.77 12.81
CA LEU A 441 7.84 -23.66 13.34
C LEU A 441 8.12 -22.35 12.57
N SER A 442 9.39 -21.98 12.40
CA SER A 442 9.80 -20.76 11.68
C SER A 442 9.36 -20.75 10.22
N LYS A 443 9.27 -21.92 9.58
CA LYS A 443 8.73 -22.07 8.22
C LYS A 443 7.22 -21.83 8.13
N HIS A 444 6.47 -22.08 9.20
CA HIS A 444 5.00 -22.08 9.19
C HIS A 444 4.34 -20.89 9.88
N VAL A 445 5.06 -20.20 10.76
CA VAL A 445 4.60 -19.01 11.46
C VAL A 445 5.18 -17.77 10.80
N PHE A 446 4.32 -16.92 10.25
CA PHE A 446 4.71 -15.80 9.39
C PHE A 446 5.77 -14.87 10.02
N LEU A 447 5.56 -14.44 11.26
CA LEU A 447 6.50 -13.53 11.95
C LEU A 447 7.85 -14.17 12.28
N LEU A 448 7.96 -15.50 12.21
CA LEU A 448 9.21 -16.23 12.43
C LEU A 448 9.94 -16.58 11.13
N LEU A 449 9.37 -16.23 9.96
CA LEU A 449 9.96 -16.53 8.66
C LEU A 449 11.39 -15.98 8.51
N PRO A 450 11.72 -14.74 8.95
CA PRO A 450 13.10 -14.24 8.86
C PRO A 450 14.12 -15.08 9.65
N LEU A 451 13.69 -15.80 10.68
CA LEU A 451 14.57 -16.67 11.48
C LEU A 451 14.83 -18.02 10.82
N HIS A 452 14.01 -18.44 9.85
CA HIS A 452 14.16 -19.74 9.19
C HIS A 452 15.54 -19.92 8.52
N PRO A 453 16.05 -19.01 7.66
CA PRO A 453 17.39 -19.15 7.09
C PRO A 453 18.49 -19.15 8.16
N LEU A 454 18.34 -18.37 9.24
CA LEU A 454 19.29 -18.35 10.35
C LEU A 454 19.35 -19.70 11.09
N LEU A 455 18.21 -20.37 11.24
CA LEU A 455 18.15 -21.71 11.82
C LEU A 455 18.72 -22.78 10.88
N ILE A 456 18.56 -22.63 9.56
CA ILE A 456 19.23 -23.52 8.59
C ILE A 456 20.75 -23.38 8.72
N ILE A 457 21.27 -22.16 8.77
CA ILE A 457 22.71 -21.91 8.97
C ILE A 457 23.16 -22.46 10.34
N GLY A 458 22.40 -22.16 11.39
CA GLY A 458 22.64 -22.64 12.74
C GLY A 458 22.71 -24.16 12.83
N ARG A 459 21.93 -24.89 12.03
CA ARG A 459 22.01 -26.36 11.94
C ARG A 459 23.43 -26.84 11.64
N TYR A 460 24.13 -26.18 10.73
CA TYR A 460 25.49 -26.53 10.33
C TYR A 460 26.57 -25.97 11.27
N LEU A 461 26.27 -24.90 12.00
CA LEU A 461 27.18 -24.26 12.95
C LEU A 461 27.04 -24.79 14.40
N GLY A 462 26.40 -25.94 14.62
CA GLY A 462 26.28 -26.55 15.95
C GLY A 462 25.05 -26.13 16.77
N GLY A 463 24.07 -25.46 16.15
CA GLY A 463 22.78 -25.13 16.75
C GLY A 463 22.06 -26.31 17.45
N PRO A 464 22.07 -27.54 16.90
CA PRO A 464 21.52 -28.71 17.59
C PRO A 464 22.22 -29.04 18.91
N ALA A 465 23.55 -28.87 18.98
CA ALA A 465 24.32 -29.09 20.21
C ALA A 465 23.98 -28.02 21.26
N VAL A 466 23.89 -26.75 20.85
CA VAL A 466 23.45 -25.64 21.73
C VAL A 466 22.03 -25.91 22.25
N TYR A 467 21.12 -26.35 21.38
CA TYR A 467 19.77 -26.71 21.80
C TYR A 467 19.78 -27.82 22.86
N ARG A 468 20.53 -28.91 22.62
CA ARG A 468 20.63 -30.04 23.57
C ARG A 468 21.19 -29.61 24.92
N PHE A 469 22.24 -28.79 24.91
CA PHE A 469 22.83 -28.22 26.12
C PHE A 469 21.80 -27.49 26.99
N VAL A 470 20.93 -26.68 26.37
CA VAL A 470 19.85 -25.95 27.06
C VAL A 470 18.71 -26.90 27.47
N ALA A 471 18.29 -27.81 26.59
CA ALA A 471 17.19 -28.73 26.85
C ALA A 471 17.47 -29.66 28.04
N GLU A 472 18.69 -30.20 28.14
CA GLU A 472 19.11 -31.08 29.25
C GLU A 472 19.18 -30.36 30.60
N ARG A 473 19.51 -29.06 30.59
CA ARG A 473 19.64 -28.24 31.81
C ARG A 473 18.39 -27.43 32.13
N ARG A 474 17.29 -27.60 31.38
CA ARG A 474 16.12 -26.70 31.44
C ARG A 474 15.50 -26.57 32.83
N THR A 475 15.38 -27.66 33.59
CA THR A 475 14.81 -27.64 34.94
C THR A 475 15.74 -26.94 35.93
N ARG A 476 17.05 -27.12 35.79
CA ARG A 476 18.06 -26.44 36.60
C ARG A 476 18.14 -24.94 36.28
N MET A 477 18.02 -24.57 35.00
CA MET A 477 18.17 -23.18 34.54
C MET A 477 16.87 -22.35 34.69
N PHE A 478 15.71 -22.97 34.50
CA PHE A 478 14.43 -22.25 34.43
C PHE A 478 13.41 -22.69 35.48
N GLY A 479 13.71 -23.73 36.28
CA GLY A 479 12.81 -24.26 37.30
C GLY A 479 11.63 -25.07 36.74
N VAL A 480 10.76 -25.52 37.65
CA VAL A 480 9.53 -26.26 37.36
C VAL A 480 8.32 -25.34 37.55
N CYS A 481 7.33 -25.45 36.67
CA CYS A 481 6.09 -24.68 36.73
C CYS A 481 5.12 -25.35 37.69
N GLN A 482 4.63 -24.62 38.70
CA GLN A 482 3.61 -25.13 39.62
C GLN A 482 2.18 -24.88 39.09
N ILE A 483 1.97 -23.82 38.30
CA ILE A 483 0.66 -23.47 37.72
C ILE A 483 0.86 -23.00 36.28
N PRO A 484 0.31 -23.70 35.27
CA PRO A 484 0.40 -23.27 33.88
C PRO A 484 -0.16 -21.86 33.71
N THR A 485 0.58 -20.98 33.04
CA THR A 485 0.06 -19.63 32.79
C THR A 485 -1.13 -19.72 31.82
N PRO A 486 -2.18 -18.89 32.02
CA PRO A 486 -3.28 -18.82 31.08
C PRO A 486 -2.73 -18.36 29.72
N LYS A 487 -3.09 -19.09 28.67
CA LYS A 487 -2.67 -18.82 27.30
C LYS A 487 -3.85 -18.17 26.59
N PRO A 488 -3.94 -16.82 26.61
CA PRO A 488 -5.08 -16.14 26.02
C PRO A 488 -5.16 -16.50 24.54
N GLU A 489 -6.28 -17.08 24.14
CA GLU A 489 -6.55 -17.28 22.73
C GLU A 489 -7.00 -15.96 22.12
N TYR A 490 -6.41 -15.63 20.98
CA TYR A 490 -6.87 -14.51 20.19
C TYR A 490 -8.21 -14.88 19.54
N THR A 491 -9.32 -14.62 20.23
CA THR A 491 -10.67 -14.74 19.69
C THR A 491 -11.05 -13.43 19.02
N LEU A 492 -11.39 -13.50 17.73
CA LEU A 492 -11.88 -12.36 16.97
C LEU A 492 -13.35 -12.13 17.27
N LEU A 493 -14.12 -13.21 17.18
CA LEU A 493 -15.54 -13.28 17.51
C LEU A 493 -15.73 -13.86 18.92
N GLN A 494 -16.74 -13.35 19.63
CA GLN A 494 -17.20 -13.98 20.86
C GLN A 494 -17.96 -15.28 20.56
N THR A 495 -18.03 -16.18 21.54
CA THR A 495 -18.75 -17.46 21.40
C THR A 495 -20.19 -17.22 20.92
N GLY A 496 -20.57 -17.86 19.81
CA GLY A 496 -21.89 -17.73 19.20
C GLY A 496 -22.04 -16.58 18.19
N GLN A 497 -21.06 -15.68 18.06
CA GLN A 497 -21.06 -14.69 17.00
C GLN A 497 -20.55 -15.30 15.68
N MET A 498 -21.19 -14.94 14.57
CA MET A 498 -20.80 -15.36 13.23
C MET A 498 -20.58 -14.14 12.35
N VAL A 499 -19.64 -14.25 11.40
CA VAL A 499 -19.49 -13.26 10.33
C VAL A 499 -20.69 -13.36 9.39
N HIS A 500 -21.30 -12.21 9.06
CA HIS A 500 -22.34 -12.17 8.05
C HIS A 500 -21.77 -12.52 6.67
N LYS A 501 -22.41 -13.44 5.95
CA LYS A 501 -22.02 -13.74 4.56
C LYS A 501 -22.46 -12.63 3.61
N ASP A 502 -23.70 -12.20 3.76
CA ASP A 502 -24.33 -11.17 2.94
C ASP A 502 -24.16 -9.77 3.50
N ILE A 503 -24.36 -8.78 2.63
CA ILE A 503 -24.37 -7.36 3.00
C ILE A 503 -25.66 -7.07 3.76
N VAL A 504 -25.52 -6.42 4.91
CA VAL A 504 -26.67 -5.99 5.71
C VAL A 504 -27.27 -4.73 5.07
N PRO A 505 -28.60 -4.62 4.90
CA PRO A 505 -29.23 -3.41 4.38
C PRO A 505 -28.82 -2.16 5.18
N GLY A 506 -28.30 -1.14 4.47
CA GLY A 506 -27.78 0.08 5.08
C GLY A 506 -26.28 0.05 5.42
N ASP A 507 -25.57 -1.03 5.09
CA ASP A 507 -24.11 -1.07 5.17
C ASP A 507 -23.51 0.03 4.25
N PRO A 508 -22.63 0.91 4.78
CA PRO A 508 -22.03 2.00 4.01
C PRO A 508 -21.25 1.55 2.77
N ILE A 509 -20.75 0.30 2.74
CA ILE A 509 -20.06 -0.21 1.55
C ILE A 509 -20.97 -0.18 0.32
N SER A 510 -22.29 -0.38 0.47
CA SER A 510 -23.22 -0.38 -0.66
C SER A 510 -23.27 0.98 -1.34
N THR A 511 -23.40 2.03 -0.53
CA THR A 511 -23.44 3.43 -1.01
C THR A 511 -22.12 3.84 -1.63
N VAL A 512 -21.00 3.54 -0.96
CA VAL A 512 -19.67 3.93 -1.45
C VAL A 512 -19.28 3.14 -2.69
N PHE A 513 -19.63 1.85 -2.79
CA PHE A 513 -19.43 1.06 -4.00
C PHE A 513 -20.16 1.68 -5.20
N CYS A 514 -21.45 1.99 -5.05
CA CYS A 514 -22.23 2.65 -6.11
C CYS A 514 -21.63 4.02 -6.48
N HIS A 515 -21.21 4.80 -5.48
CA HIS A 515 -20.57 6.09 -5.70
C HIS A 515 -19.30 5.94 -6.55
N VAL A 516 -18.39 5.04 -6.15
CA VAL A 516 -17.15 4.78 -6.90
C VAL A 516 -17.48 4.33 -8.32
N MET A 517 -18.39 3.36 -8.52
CA MET A 517 -18.72 2.88 -9.87
C MET A 517 -19.27 3.99 -10.78
N ILE A 518 -20.06 4.94 -10.26
CA ILE A 518 -20.51 6.11 -11.02
C ILE A 518 -19.31 6.97 -11.44
N LEU A 519 -18.42 7.31 -10.49
CA LEU A 519 -17.23 8.12 -10.78
C LEU A 519 -16.28 7.42 -11.76
N LEU A 520 -16.07 6.10 -11.63
CA LEU A 520 -15.27 5.31 -12.58
C LEU A 520 -15.89 5.31 -13.98
N THR A 521 -17.21 5.20 -14.08
CA THR A 521 -17.90 5.27 -15.37
C THR A 521 -17.67 6.63 -16.04
N CYS A 522 -17.83 7.72 -15.29
CA CYS A 522 -17.51 9.07 -15.76
C CYS A 522 -16.03 9.17 -16.20
N TYR A 523 -15.12 8.60 -15.42
CA TYR A 523 -13.69 8.60 -15.73
C TYR A 523 -13.38 7.82 -17.02
N VAL A 524 -13.97 6.64 -17.22
CA VAL A 524 -13.81 5.84 -18.45
C VAL A 524 -14.32 6.61 -19.69
N ILE A 525 -15.47 7.30 -19.57
CA ILE A 525 -16.01 8.16 -20.64
C ILE A 525 -15.03 9.30 -20.99
N SER A 526 -14.28 9.79 -20.01
CA SER A 526 -13.32 10.88 -20.17
C SER A 526 -11.94 10.45 -20.69
N LEU A 527 -11.68 9.14 -20.84
CA LEU A 527 -10.36 8.65 -21.25
C LEU A 527 -9.96 9.26 -22.60
N PRO A 528 -8.69 9.70 -22.74
CA PRO A 528 -8.20 10.15 -24.04
C PRO A 528 -8.12 8.94 -24.97
N LEU A 529 -8.73 9.02 -26.16
CA LEU A 529 -8.71 7.98 -27.20
C LEU A 529 -8.01 8.48 -28.48
N PRO A 530 -6.68 8.72 -28.44
CA PRO A 530 -5.97 9.45 -29.49
C PRO A 530 -5.98 8.76 -30.87
N TYR A 531 -6.02 7.42 -30.94
CA TYR A 531 -6.09 6.70 -32.23
C TYR A 531 -7.50 6.45 -32.74
N VAL A 532 -8.49 6.50 -31.86
CA VAL A 532 -9.88 6.26 -32.26
C VAL A 532 -10.47 7.56 -32.80
N VAL A 533 -10.06 8.72 -32.26
CA VAL A 533 -10.65 10.00 -32.65
C VAL A 533 -9.65 11.16 -32.53
N LYS A 534 -8.96 11.50 -33.64
CA LYS A 534 -8.17 12.76 -33.72
C LYS A 534 -9.04 14.00 -33.50
N ASN A 535 -10.33 13.92 -33.86
CA ASN A 535 -11.34 14.95 -33.63
C ASN A 535 -12.59 14.27 -33.03
N PRO A 536 -12.74 14.17 -31.69
CA PRO A 536 -13.91 13.53 -31.10
C PRO A 536 -15.20 14.17 -31.65
N PRO A 537 -16.22 13.39 -32.04
CA PRO A 537 -17.51 13.92 -32.42
C PRO A 537 -17.97 14.98 -31.42
N LYS A 538 -18.58 16.07 -31.90
CA LYS A 538 -19.09 17.15 -31.04
C LYS A 538 -19.97 16.62 -29.90
N VAL A 539 -20.69 15.54 -30.15
CA VAL A 539 -21.50 14.80 -29.16
C VAL A 539 -20.63 14.23 -28.04
N LEU A 540 -19.56 13.51 -28.36
CA LEU A 540 -18.63 12.95 -27.38
C LEU A 540 -17.96 14.05 -26.55
N GLY A 541 -17.51 15.14 -27.19
CA GLY A 541 -16.93 16.28 -26.49
C GLY A 541 -17.93 17.02 -25.56
N LYS A 542 -19.23 17.00 -25.86
CA LYS A 542 -20.29 17.50 -24.97
C LYS A 542 -20.49 16.57 -23.77
N ILE A 543 -20.52 15.26 -24.01
CA ILE A 543 -20.64 14.24 -22.95
C ILE A 543 -19.44 14.32 -22.00
N GLN A 544 -18.21 14.33 -22.53
CA GLN A 544 -16.99 14.44 -21.73
C GLN A 544 -16.98 15.70 -20.85
N ARG A 545 -17.42 16.84 -21.38
CA ARG A 545 -17.58 18.07 -20.59
C ARG A 545 -18.62 17.93 -19.48
N SER A 546 -19.73 17.24 -19.73
CA SER A 546 -20.78 17.01 -18.71
C SER A 546 -20.33 16.12 -17.55
N VAL A 547 -19.35 15.23 -17.79
CA VAL A 547 -18.82 14.31 -16.75
C VAL A 547 -17.46 14.75 -16.19
N ALA A 548 -16.91 15.89 -16.61
CA ALA A 548 -15.57 16.34 -16.23
C ALA A 548 -15.41 16.54 -14.72
N MET A 549 -16.45 17.04 -14.06
CA MET A 549 -16.43 17.30 -12.62
C MET A 549 -16.48 16.01 -11.77
N PRO A 550 -17.40 15.06 -12.02
CA PRO A 550 -17.32 13.70 -11.44
C PRO A 550 -16.02 12.97 -11.78
N THR A 551 -15.48 13.15 -12.98
CA THR A 551 -14.18 12.57 -13.38
C THR A 551 -13.06 13.06 -12.47
N ASN A 552 -12.97 14.37 -12.22
CA ASN A 552 -11.96 14.94 -11.32
C ASN A 552 -12.20 14.51 -9.87
N ALA A 553 -13.47 14.34 -9.45
CA ALA A 553 -13.85 13.83 -8.14
C ALA A 553 -13.37 12.40 -7.88
N ALA A 554 -13.24 11.56 -8.92
CA ALA A 554 -12.68 10.22 -8.81
C ALA A 554 -11.26 10.21 -8.21
N GLY A 555 -10.53 11.32 -8.33
CA GLY A 555 -9.20 11.53 -7.73
C GLY A 555 -9.18 11.44 -6.21
N ILE A 556 -10.31 11.66 -5.52
CA ILE A 556 -10.42 11.45 -4.07
C ILE A 556 -10.28 9.96 -3.72
N TYR A 557 -10.75 9.05 -4.58
CA TYR A 557 -10.53 7.60 -4.43
C TYR A 557 -9.23 7.12 -5.10
N GLY A 558 -8.32 8.04 -5.46
CA GLY A 558 -7.06 7.73 -6.12
C GLY A 558 -7.17 7.54 -7.64
N VAL A 559 -8.29 7.87 -8.27
CA VAL A 559 -8.45 7.69 -9.73
C VAL A 559 -8.21 9.02 -10.43
N GLY A 560 -6.98 9.21 -10.89
CA GLY A 560 -6.58 10.44 -11.55
C GLY A 560 -5.79 10.20 -12.83
N PRO A 561 -5.58 11.26 -13.64
CA PRO A 561 -4.79 11.15 -14.85
C PRO A 561 -3.33 10.82 -14.49
N ILE A 562 -2.74 9.88 -15.22
CA ILE A 562 -1.32 9.55 -15.13
C ILE A 562 -0.66 9.84 -16.45
N ASN A 563 0.34 10.71 -16.39
CA ASN A 563 1.22 10.95 -17.52
C ASN A 563 2.66 10.78 -17.04
N VAL A 564 3.13 9.53 -17.05
CA VAL A 564 4.49 9.14 -16.69
C VAL A 564 5.15 8.44 -17.88
N PHE A 565 6.47 8.44 -17.95
CA PHE A 565 7.24 7.76 -19.01
C PHE A 565 6.85 8.17 -20.44
N ASN A 566 6.30 9.37 -20.62
CA ASN A 566 6.12 10.00 -21.93
C ASN A 566 7.47 10.53 -22.47
N ALA A 567 7.48 11.09 -23.68
CA ALA A 567 8.69 11.68 -24.26
C ALA A 567 9.35 12.73 -23.34
N THR A 568 8.57 13.60 -22.70
CA THR A 568 9.11 14.60 -21.75
C THR A 568 9.82 13.94 -20.58
N ASP A 569 9.23 12.90 -20.00
CA ASP A 569 9.81 12.20 -18.86
C ASP A 569 11.10 11.46 -19.24
N LEU A 570 11.12 10.78 -20.38
CA LEU A 570 12.34 10.12 -20.88
C LEU A 570 13.50 11.11 -21.05
N ARG A 571 13.19 12.34 -21.47
CA ARG A 571 14.17 13.43 -21.65
C ARG A 571 14.67 14.07 -20.36
N MET A 572 14.15 13.69 -19.19
CA MET A 572 14.69 14.20 -17.92
C MET A 572 16.14 13.76 -17.66
N ALA A 573 16.66 12.77 -18.38
CA ALA A 573 18.09 12.43 -18.35
C ALA A 573 18.97 13.44 -19.08
N GLU A 574 18.41 14.30 -19.95
CA GLU A 574 19.20 15.11 -20.87
C GLU A 574 20.06 16.16 -20.17
N ASN A 575 19.56 16.74 -19.08
CA ASN A 575 20.16 17.92 -18.48
C ASN A 575 20.01 17.89 -16.96
N TRP A 576 21.11 18.15 -16.25
CA TRP A 576 21.15 18.16 -14.79
C TRP A 576 22.25 19.06 -14.26
N PHE A 577 22.21 19.30 -12.95
CA PHE A 577 23.28 19.99 -12.26
C PHE A 577 23.83 19.17 -11.11
N THR A 578 25.01 19.53 -10.63
CA THR A 578 25.55 19.15 -9.34
C THR A 578 25.78 20.40 -8.51
N LEU A 579 25.73 20.25 -7.18
CA LEU A 579 26.09 21.29 -6.23
C LEU A 579 27.24 20.77 -5.38
N SER A 580 28.31 21.55 -5.26
CA SER A 580 29.43 21.24 -4.38
C SER A 580 29.68 22.42 -3.45
N LYS A 581 30.06 22.13 -2.20
CA LYS A 581 30.57 23.11 -1.24
C LYS A 581 32.09 23.10 -1.25
N LYS A 582 32.72 24.27 -1.21
CA LYS A 582 34.14 24.38 -0.87
C LYS A 582 34.29 24.30 0.66
N THR A 583 35.09 23.35 1.14
CA THR A 583 35.46 23.25 2.56
C THR A 583 36.47 24.33 2.92
N GLU A 584 36.75 24.50 4.21
CA GLU A 584 37.76 25.45 4.71
C GLU A 584 39.15 25.16 4.12
N ASP A 585 39.47 23.89 3.85
CA ASP A 585 40.70 23.45 3.20
C ASP A 585 40.72 23.66 1.67
N GLY A 586 39.65 24.23 1.11
CA GLY A 586 39.49 24.45 -0.34
C GLY A 586 39.10 23.20 -1.13
N LEU A 587 38.84 22.07 -0.48
CA LEU A 587 38.37 20.84 -1.12
C LEU A 587 36.89 20.97 -1.51
N GLU A 588 36.51 20.36 -2.62
CA GLU A 588 35.11 20.32 -3.05
C GLU A 588 34.40 19.09 -2.49
N GLN A 589 33.29 19.32 -1.80
CA GLN A 589 32.40 18.27 -1.31
C GLN A 589 31.06 18.34 -2.05
N LEU A 590 30.73 17.27 -2.78
CA LEU A 590 29.47 17.15 -3.49
C LEU A 590 28.28 17.04 -2.50
N LEU A 591 27.25 17.86 -2.71
CA LEU A 591 26.00 17.81 -1.94
C LEU A 591 25.13 16.63 -2.40
N PRO A 592 24.33 16.01 -1.52
CA PRO A 592 23.61 14.77 -1.79
C PRO A 592 22.33 14.98 -2.63
N ILE A 593 22.39 15.83 -3.65
CA ILE A 593 21.31 16.06 -4.62
C ILE A 593 21.51 15.17 -5.86
N PHE A 594 22.48 15.49 -6.69
CA PHE A 594 22.77 14.80 -7.94
C PHE A 594 24.25 14.42 -8.02
N SER A 595 24.53 13.27 -8.61
CA SER A 595 25.88 12.89 -8.99
C SER A 595 26.28 13.53 -10.33
N GLU A 596 27.58 13.49 -10.65
CA GLU A 596 28.10 13.99 -11.93
C GLU A 596 27.54 13.22 -13.14
N ASP A 597 27.18 11.94 -12.97
CA ASP A 597 26.48 11.09 -13.94
C ASP A 597 24.95 11.26 -13.92
N GLY A 598 24.44 12.23 -13.14
CA GLY A 598 23.03 12.64 -13.16
C GLY A 598 22.10 11.76 -12.34
N LYS A 599 22.64 10.82 -11.54
CA LYS A 599 21.88 9.96 -10.64
C LYS A 599 21.36 10.75 -9.45
N ARG A 600 20.20 10.33 -8.95
CA ARG A 600 19.62 10.86 -7.71
C ARG A 600 20.42 10.37 -6.51
N LEU A 601 20.79 11.29 -5.63
CA LEU A 601 21.45 11.02 -4.34
C LEU A 601 20.43 11.10 -3.18
N GLU A 602 20.92 11.01 -1.94
CA GLU A 602 20.11 10.77 -0.74
C GLU A 602 18.97 11.77 -0.51
N ALA A 603 19.15 13.05 -0.86
CA ALA A 603 18.11 14.07 -0.65
C ALA A 603 16.81 13.78 -1.41
N HIS A 604 16.87 12.98 -2.49
CA HIS A 604 15.70 12.55 -3.24
C HIS A 604 14.82 11.52 -2.52
N ARG A 605 15.19 11.08 -1.30
CA ARG A 605 14.26 10.36 -0.40
C ARG A 605 13.12 11.26 0.06
N SER A 606 13.35 12.58 0.10
CA SER A 606 12.30 13.56 0.34
C SER A 606 11.50 13.82 -0.92
N ASP A 607 10.19 13.55 -0.87
CA ASP A 607 9.27 13.90 -1.97
C ASP A 607 9.25 15.41 -2.21
N ARG A 608 9.52 16.24 -1.19
CA ARG A 608 9.58 17.70 -1.31
C ARG A 608 10.73 18.09 -2.24
N VAL A 609 11.94 17.61 -1.96
CA VAL A 609 13.13 17.82 -2.80
C VAL A 609 12.91 17.22 -4.20
N TYR A 610 12.41 15.98 -4.27
CA TYR A 610 12.23 15.28 -5.52
C TYR A 610 11.15 15.93 -6.41
N TYR A 611 9.89 15.90 -5.99
CA TYR A 611 8.77 16.36 -6.81
C TYR A 611 8.55 17.87 -6.77
N GLY A 612 8.88 18.54 -5.66
CA GLY A 612 8.70 19.98 -5.52
C GLY A 612 9.77 20.82 -6.23
N HIS A 613 11.01 20.32 -6.31
CA HIS A 613 12.15 21.14 -6.76
C HIS A 613 12.89 20.52 -7.96
N THR A 614 13.35 19.28 -7.85
CA THR A 614 14.25 18.69 -8.86
C THR A 614 13.53 18.21 -10.12
N VAL A 615 12.34 17.58 -10.02
CA VAL A 615 11.54 17.21 -11.19
C VAL A 615 11.12 18.43 -12.02
N PRO A 616 10.58 19.53 -11.42
CA PRO A 616 10.29 20.75 -12.16
C PRO A 616 11.53 21.38 -12.81
N PHE A 617 12.70 21.30 -12.17
CA PHE A 617 13.96 21.70 -12.80
C PHE A 617 14.22 20.85 -14.05
N ARG A 618 14.31 19.52 -13.91
CA ARG A 618 14.61 18.59 -15.01
C ARG A 618 13.69 18.82 -16.19
N ARG A 619 12.38 18.88 -15.96
CA ARG A 619 11.37 19.15 -17.01
C ARG A 619 11.52 20.53 -17.65
N GLY A 620 11.88 21.54 -16.87
CA GLY A 620 12.00 22.92 -17.34
C GLY A 620 13.28 23.24 -18.12
N VAL A 621 14.26 22.32 -18.14
CA VAL A 621 15.52 22.45 -18.89
C VAL A 621 15.65 21.48 -20.08
N ILE A 622 14.63 20.67 -20.35
CA ILE A 622 14.59 19.77 -21.50
C ILE A 622 14.81 20.55 -22.81
N GLY A 623 15.75 20.08 -23.63
CA GLY A 623 16.10 20.69 -24.91
C GLY A 623 16.74 22.09 -24.83
N LYS A 624 17.05 22.60 -23.63
CA LYS A 624 17.75 23.87 -23.47
C LYS A 624 19.26 23.65 -23.52
N GLU A 625 19.92 24.48 -24.31
CA GLU A 625 21.37 24.59 -24.32
C GLU A 625 21.84 25.72 -23.40
N GLY A 626 23.08 25.63 -22.91
CA GLY A 626 23.70 26.64 -22.06
C GLY A 626 23.24 26.64 -20.60
N CYS A 627 23.74 27.62 -19.85
CA CYS A 627 23.56 27.71 -18.41
C CYS A 627 22.12 28.09 -18.01
N GLN A 628 21.52 27.32 -17.11
CA GLN A 628 20.16 27.53 -16.60
C GLN A 628 20.14 27.95 -15.12
N PHE A 629 21.31 28.28 -14.55
CA PHE A 629 21.44 28.67 -13.14
C PHE A 629 20.51 29.83 -12.77
N GLU A 630 20.59 30.98 -13.46
CA GLU A 630 19.79 32.16 -13.11
C GLU A 630 18.28 31.91 -13.22
N ALA A 631 17.84 31.20 -14.26
CA ALA A 631 16.42 30.86 -14.45
C ALA A 631 15.87 29.97 -13.32
N PHE A 632 16.73 29.20 -12.66
CA PHE A 632 16.36 28.27 -11.59
C PHE A 632 16.99 28.61 -10.24
N ARG A 633 17.58 29.81 -10.10
CA ARG A 633 18.36 30.21 -8.91
C ARG A 633 17.57 30.01 -7.63
N LYS A 634 16.29 30.42 -7.60
CA LYS A 634 15.41 30.21 -6.44
C LYS A 634 15.28 28.74 -6.02
N LYS A 635 15.20 27.81 -6.98
CA LYS A 635 15.12 26.37 -6.67
C LYS A 635 16.47 25.83 -6.20
N VAL A 636 17.57 26.29 -6.80
CA VAL A 636 18.92 25.92 -6.39
C VAL A 636 19.21 26.42 -4.97
N SER A 637 18.90 27.68 -4.67
CA SER A 637 19.04 28.25 -3.32
C SER A 637 18.23 27.47 -2.30
N TYR A 638 16.98 27.09 -2.61
CA TYR A 638 16.20 26.24 -1.70
C TYR A 638 16.90 24.90 -1.40
N LEU A 639 17.47 24.24 -2.42
CA LEU A 639 18.14 22.95 -2.23
C LEU A 639 19.42 23.08 -1.39
N VAL A 640 20.14 24.19 -1.52
CA VAL A 640 21.27 24.53 -0.65
C VAL A 640 20.82 24.75 0.78
N GLU A 641 19.78 25.56 0.96
CA GLU A 641 19.23 25.89 2.28
C GLU A 641 18.70 24.63 3.01
N SER A 642 18.14 23.66 2.28
CA SER A 642 17.68 22.39 2.86
C SER A 642 18.81 21.50 3.37
N GLU A 643 20.07 21.75 2.98
CA GLU A 643 21.26 21.08 3.50
C GLU A 643 21.88 21.86 4.68
N HIS A 644 21.19 22.88 5.21
CA HIS A 644 21.63 23.72 6.34
C HIS A 644 22.97 24.45 6.11
N LEU A 645 23.29 24.78 4.86
CA LEU A 645 24.51 25.50 4.49
C LEU A 645 24.22 27.00 4.41
N ASN A 646 24.76 27.79 5.33
CA ASN A 646 24.64 29.24 5.35
C ASN A 646 26.02 29.90 5.24
N GLY A 647 26.23 30.71 4.20
CA GLY A 647 27.45 31.50 4.01
C GLY A 647 28.63 30.74 3.39
N ASP A 648 28.43 29.51 2.95
CA ASP A 648 29.44 28.71 2.26
C ASP A 648 29.61 29.14 0.80
N THR A 649 30.83 29.02 0.27
CA THR A 649 31.08 29.17 -1.18
C THR A 649 30.65 27.91 -1.90
N LEU A 650 29.71 28.05 -2.84
CA LEU A 650 29.11 26.92 -3.54
C LEU A 650 29.45 26.94 -5.02
N ILE A 651 29.53 25.76 -5.61
CA ILE A 651 29.82 25.55 -7.02
C ILE A 651 28.64 24.82 -7.65
N TYR A 652 28.01 25.45 -8.62
CA TYR A 652 27.00 24.87 -9.48
C TYR A 652 27.65 24.42 -10.78
N ARG A 653 27.52 23.15 -11.14
CA ARG A 653 27.94 22.63 -12.45
C ARG A 653 26.76 22.04 -13.18
N GLN A 654 26.58 22.36 -14.45
CA GLN A 654 25.48 21.84 -15.26
C GLN A 654 26.00 21.00 -16.42
N TYR A 655 25.38 19.84 -16.63
CA TYR A 655 25.74 18.86 -17.64
C TYR A 655 24.61 18.70 -18.65
N LEU A 656 24.97 18.39 -19.89
CA LEU A 656 24.06 17.99 -20.95
C LEU A 656 24.54 16.67 -21.57
N GLU A 657 23.64 15.71 -21.69
CA GLU A 657 23.84 14.43 -22.36
C GLU A 657 22.58 14.11 -23.18
N PRO A 658 22.59 14.24 -24.52
CA PRO A 658 21.43 13.93 -25.35
C PRO A 658 20.92 12.49 -25.15
N LEU A 659 19.63 12.24 -25.36
CA LEU A 659 19.13 10.86 -25.35
C LEU A 659 19.78 10.01 -26.45
N PRO A 660 19.87 8.67 -26.25
CA PRO A 660 20.28 7.74 -27.29
C PRO A 660 19.41 7.87 -28.54
N SER A 661 20.00 7.69 -29.72
CA SER A 661 19.28 7.77 -31.00
C SER A 661 18.18 6.72 -31.09
N VAL A 662 16.94 7.18 -31.31
CA VAL A 662 15.77 6.31 -31.52
C VAL A 662 15.99 5.40 -32.74
N ASP A 663 16.60 5.91 -33.81
CA ASP A 663 16.87 5.13 -35.03
C ASP A 663 17.83 3.97 -34.77
N LEU A 664 18.84 4.19 -33.93
CA LEU A 664 19.75 3.12 -33.51
C LEU A 664 18.99 2.08 -32.67
N LEU A 665 18.20 2.51 -31.70
CA LEU A 665 17.41 1.59 -30.85
C LEU A 665 16.43 0.74 -31.67
N LEU A 666 15.83 1.34 -32.72
CA LEU A 666 14.95 0.63 -33.64
C LEU A 666 15.67 -0.47 -34.41
N ARG A 667 16.95 -0.25 -34.75
CA ARG A 667 17.86 -1.23 -35.37
C ARG A 667 18.49 -2.20 -34.35
N GLY A 668 18.11 -2.13 -33.07
CA GLY A 668 18.69 -2.95 -32.01
C GLY A 668 20.08 -2.51 -31.58
N GLN A 669 20.48 -1.27 -31.85
CA GLN A 669 21.78 -0.73 -31.45
C GLN A 669 21.60 0.30 -30.35
N TYR A 670 22.47 0.26 -29.34
CA TYR A 670 22.54 1.28 -28.29
C TYR A 670 23.91 1.95 -28.36
N MET A 671 23.90 3.28 -28.37
CA MET A 671 25.10 4.11 -28.29
C MET A 671 24.81 5.21 -27.28
N ALA A 672 25.62 5.29 -26.23
CA ALA A 672 25.55 6.37 -25.27
C ALA A 672 25.97 7.69 -25.94
N SER A 673 25.32 8.78 -25.57
CA SER A 673 25.67 10.11 -26.06
C SER A 673 26.84 10.67 -25.26
N GLU A 674 27.57 11.62 -25.86
CA GLU A 674 28.63 12.33 -25.15
C GLU A 674 28.04 13.30 -24.12
N ARG A 675 28.51 13.19 -22.88
CA ARG A 675 28.18 14.11 -21.79
C ARG A 675 29.14 15.30 -21.82
N ARG A 676 28.61 16.52 -21.81
CA ARG A 676 29.39 17.77 -21.77
C ARG A 676 29.02 18.65 -20.57
N LEU A 677 30.01 19.28 -19.94
CA LEU A 677 29.81 20.35 -18.96
C LEU A 677 29.44 21.62 -19.73
N VAL A 678 28.25 22.18 -19.47
CA VAL A 678 27.73 23.37 -20.18
C VAL A 678 27.84 24.65 -19.37
N CYS A 679 28.00 24.55 -18.05
CA CYS A 679 28.12 25.72 -17.19
C CYS A 679 28.79 25.37 -15.86
N GLU A 680 29.59 26.31 -15.34
CA GLU A 680 30.08 26.33 -13.97
C GLU A 680 29.88 27.73 -13.39
N VAL A 681 29.26 27.82 -12.20
CA VAL A 681 29.02 29.10 -11.49
C VAL A 681 29.43 28.92 -10.03
N THR A 682 30.26 29.84 -9.53
CA THR A 682 30.53 29.97 -8.09
C THR A 682 29.63 31.06 -7.51
N PHE A 683 28.91 30.78 -6.42
CA PHE A 683 27.95 31.72 -5.83
C PHE A 683 27.85 31.64 -4.32
#